data_AF-A0A933Q187-F1
#
_entry.id   AF-A0A933Q187-F1
#
_cell.length_a   1.000
_cell.length_b   1.000
_cell.length_c   1.000
_cell.angle_alpha   90.00
_cell.angle_beta   90.00
_cell.angle_gamma   90.00
#
_symmetry.space_group_name_H-M   'P 1'
#
loop_
_entity.id
_entity.type
_entity.pdbx_description
1 polymer ?
#
loop_
_entity_poly.entity_id
_entity_poly.type
_entity_poly.pdbx_seq_one_letter_code
_entity_poly.pdbx_strand_id
1 'polypeptide(L)'
;MFHGLKVFVLLTAMLPAATLDKKTADTVVRCVYEVVLPKPVDDPLRYERPLPFELLPYRERTDKYQSIGTAFAVGSNTFITAAHVFEAGMEGNTVLLLRDSSGTVVPFGEILRYSKQRDFIQFTAAVGNRSWLGTNGTADMNMDVFTVGNALGEGVVIRDGTLTSVTPEDERGEWKWLRYSAPASPGNSGGPLVDASGNVIGIVVMKSRNENLNFALPITEVESVKLSVAEYRRRFDYVMPDTERKQIGYCDYSAALPIDSISLYRLIVSNVHDYCVRSLQAIKVKSPGTLFPDGDGAGKIRYDRVSLFNPSLVREDAAGKWHTNAAVYSKNIDVGSNAYIRFGIQMPYIVSRIRRSSNSSFADFITNGQLQMDYILKAVPFTRSVGGDKVRILSYGQPEREKTITDSYGRVWIFRAWWLPYARNYMATLTLPLPDGCASLMKDTGMAALDMYTELDMRESADHIRMNYGGTLNDWNEFLANEKFRPQHFQGASIQTEGESLSFTTSAFSLNCPGTLFPTAPATMLEVRLGYVKEHDAWKLNVASCMFMDRLRMLGLSRYQVPDDTAPAEYVTYYTKLSNRIAPYDKPRMMTGRTNRIDAQLEYLNESAVSANGTKYQLFYENHDTNEAFAAAQIIARGKQIAAGVRVTE
;
A
#
# COMPACT_ATOMS: atom_id res chain seq x y z
N MET A 1 -27.81 0.49 -82.41
CA MET A 1 -28.67 1.35 -81.55
C MET A 1 -28.17 1.25 -80.12
N PHE A 2 -27.31 2.17 -79.69
CA PHE A 2 -26.90 2.28 -78.29
C PHE A 2 -27.99 3.02 -77.51
N HIS A 3 -28.58 2.37 -76.51
CA HIS A 3 -29.48 3.00 -75.55
C HIS A 3 -28.66 3.65 -74.43
N GLY A 4 -28.85 4.96 -74.25
CA GLY A 4 -28.18 5.75 -73.22
C GLY A 4 -28.69 5.44 -71.83
N LEU A 5 -27.77 5.06 -70.94
CA LEU A 5 -28.01 4.96 -69.51
C LEU A 5 -27.74 6.35 -68.88
N LYS A 6 -28.79 7.04 -68.45
CA LYS A 6 -28.68 8.27 -67.66
C LYS A 6 -28.31 7.88 -66.23
N VAL A 7 -27.10 8.24 -65.80
CA VAL A 7 -26.67 8.19 -64.40
C VAL A 7 -27.38 9.32 -63.64
N PHE A 8 -28.27 8.98 -62.72
CA PHE A 8 -28.80 9.92 -61.73
C PHE A 8 -27.77 10.03 -60.59
N VAL A 9 -27.12 11.20 -60.48
CA VAL A 9 -26.35 11.57 -59.30
C VAL A 9 -27.36 12.01 -58.23
N LEU A 10 -27.59 11.17 -57.23
CA LEU A 10 -28.28 11.60 -56.01
C LEU A 10 -27.31 12.50 -55.23
N LEU A 11 -27.52 13.82 -55.28
CA LEU A 11 -26.99 14.72 -54.26
C LEU A 11 -27.69 14.38 -52.94
N THR A 12 -26.99 13.66 -52.06
CA THR A 12 -27.36 13.59 -50.65
C THR A 12 -27.09 14.97 -50.06
N ALA A 13 -28.16 15.72 -49.79
CA ALA A 13 -28.05 16.93 -48.98
C ALA A 13 -27.54 16.49 -47.60
N MET A 14 -26.30 16.85 -47.27
CA MET A 14 -25.85 16.80 -45.87
C MET A 14 -26.75 17.74 -45.08
N LEU A 15 -27.58 17.19 -44.19
CA LEU A 15 -28.27 17.99 -43.20
C LEU A 15 -27.19 18.74 -42.39
N PRO A 16 -27.32 20.07 -42.22
CA PRO A 16 -26.37 20.80 -41.39
C PRO A 16 -26.43 20.24 -39.97
N ALA A 17 -25.26 20.10 -39.34
CA ALA A 17 -25.17 19.81 -37.91
C ALA A 17 -26.04 20.82 -37.13
N ALA A 18 -26.74 20.35 -36.10
CA ALA A 18 -27.49 21.25 -35.24
C ALA A 18 -26.49 22.24 -34.62
N THR A 19 -26.81 23.54 -34.67
CA THR A 19 -25.95 24.59 -34.11
C THR A 19 -26.78 25.51 -33.24
N LEU A 20 -26.25 25.87 -32.09
CA LEU A 20 -26.83 26.95 -31.29
C LEU A 20 -26.65 28.27 -32.03
N ASP A 21 -27.67 29.14 -31.98
CA ASP A 21 -27.49 30.49 -32.47
C ASP A 21 -26.39 31.20 -31.66
N LYS A 22 -25.72 32.16 -32.29
CA LYS A 22 -24.54 32.82 -31.72
C LYS A 22 -24.81 33.45 -30.35
N LYS A 23 -25.99 34.05 -30.13
CA LYS A 23 -26.31 34.71 -28.87
C LYS A 23 -26.48 33.70 -27.74
N THR A 24 -27.14 32.58 -28.04
CA THR A 24 -27.30 31.46 -27.10
C THR A 24 -25.94 30.81 -26.81
N ALA A 25 -25.14 30.51 -27.82
CA ALA A 25 -23.79 29.96 -27.66
C ALA A 25 -22.91 30.87 -26.80
N ASP A 26 -22.88 32.18 -27.07
CA ASP A 26 -22.11 33.16 -26.30
C ASP A 26 -22.57 33.24 -24.83
N THR A 27 -23.88 33.06 -24.58
CA THR A 27 -24.43 33.06 -23.22
C THR A 27 -24.05 31.79 -22.49
N VAL A 28 -24.18 30.64 -23.14
CA VAL A 28 -23.77 29.33 -22.64
C VAL A 28 -22.30 29.34 -22.25
N VAL A 29 -21.41 29.79 -23.13
CA VAL A 29 -19.96 29.86 -22.88
C VAL A 29 -19.62 30.73 -21.66
N ARG A 30 -20.31 31.86 -21.44
CA ARG A 30 -20.08 32.74 -20.29
C ARG A 30 -20.50 32.14 -18.96
N CYS A 31 -21.42 31.17 -18.96
CA CYS A 31 -21.92 30.53 -17.75
C CYS A 31 -21.18 29.23 -17.42
N VAL A 32 -20.26 28.78 -18.28
CA VAL A 32 -19.51 27.54 -18.12
C VAL A 32 -18.07 27.84 -17.73
N TYR A 33 -17.60 27.14 -16.70
CA TYR A 33 -16.33 27.35 -16.04
C TYR A 33 -15.54 26.06 -16.05
N GLU A 34 -14.24 26.18 -16.16
CA GLU A 34 -13.33 25.07 -15.97
C GLU A 34 -13.08 24.85 -14.48
N VAL A 35 -13.19 23.61 -14.02
CA VAL A 35 -12.72 23.23 -12.68
C VAL A 35 -11.24 22.91 -12.78
N VAL A 36 -10.43 23.65 -12.05
CA VAL A 36 -8.98 23.56 -12.11
C VAL A 36 -8.35 23.43 -10.72
N LEU A 37 -7.17 22.84 -10.71
CA LEU A 37 -6.28 22.80 -9.55
C LEU A 37 -4.99 23.56 -9.84
N PRO A 38 -4.41 24.25 -8.86
CA PRO A 38 -3.05 24.75 -9.01
C PRO A 38 -2.10 23.59 -9.26
N LYS A 39 -1.18 23.75 -10.22
CA LYS A 39 -0.05 22.82 -10.34
C LYS A 39 0.89 23.03 -9.15
N PRO A 40 1.49 21.97 -8.60
CA PRO A 40 2.49 22.11 -7.55
C PRO A 40 3.62 23.03 -8.01
N VAL A 41 3.92 24.05 -7.21
CA VAL A 41 5.03 24.99 -7.46
C VAL A 41 6.35 24.48 -6.93
N ASP A 42 6.30 23.64 -5.89
CA ASP A 42 7.44 23.00 -5.26
C ASP A 42 7.51 21.52 -5.63
N ASP A 43 8.71 21.06 -5.97
CA ASP A 43 9.00 19.66 -6.22
C ASP A 43 10.12 19.22 -5.27
N PRO A 44 9.82 18.45 -4.20
CA PRO A 44 10.83 18.03 -3.23
C PRO A 44 11.77 16.95 -3.80
N LEU A 45 11.50 16.45 -5.01
CA LEU A 45 12.28 15.40 -5.63
C LEU A 45 13.54 15.94 -6.28
N ARG A 46 14.59 15.12 -6.26
CA ARG A 46 15.81 15.34 -7.05
C ARG A 46 15.86 14.36 -8.21
N TYR A 47 16.21 14.87 -9.39
CA TYR A 47 16.28 14.10 -10.63
C TYR A 47 17.73 13.94 -11.11
N GLU A 48 17.98 12.95 -11.95
CA GLU A 48 19.33 12.70 -12.51
C GLU A 48 19.81 13.79 -13.48
N ARG A 49 18.85 14.52 -14.07
CA ARG A 49 19.08 15.65 -14.97
C ARG A 49 17.84 16.58 -14.92
N PRO A 50 17.94 17.82 -15.43
CA PRO A 50 16.77 18.68 -15.57
C PRO A 50 15.64 17.99 -16.33
N LEU A 51 14.40 18.24 -15.91
CA LEU A 51 13.21 17.68 -16.54
C LEU A 51 12.95 18.36 -17.90
N PRO A 52 12.69 17.58 -18.97
CA PRO A 52 12.56 18.10 -20.33
C PRO A 52 11.14 18.65 -20.59
N PHE A 53 10.73 19.68 -19.85
CA PHE A 53 9.38 20.26 -19.94
C PHE A 53 9.05 20.84 -21.33
N GLU A 54 10.04 21.10 -22.18
CA GLU A 54 9.89 21.46 -23.57
C GLU A 54 9.21 20.39 -24.43
N LEU A 55 9.20 19.12 -23.98
CA LEU A 55 8.50 18.02 -24.64
C LEU A 55 6.99 18.05 -24.41
N LEU A 56 6.51 18.85 -23.45
CA LEU A 56 5.09 19.05 -23.22
C LEU A 56 4.54 20.15 -24.15
N PRO A 57 3.28 20.04 -24.60
CA PRO A 57 2.60 21.13 -25.29
C PRO A 57 2.74 22.46 -24.54
N TYR A 58 2.88 23.57 -25.30
CA TYR A 58 3.12 24.91 -24.74
C TYR A 58 2.15 25.26 -23.61
N ARG A 59 0.86 24.99 -23.81
CA ARG A 59 -0.17 25.29 -22.82
C ARG A 59 -0.04 24.43 -21.57
N GLU A 60 0.23 23.14 -21.71
CA GLU A 60 0.44 22.26 -20.55
C GLU A 60 1.63 22.71 -19.70
N ARG A 61 2.74 23.13 -20.31
CA ARG A 61 3.92 23.56 -19.54
C ARG A 61 3.82 24.98 -18.96
N THR A 62 2.97 25.85 -19.52
CA THR A 62 2.87 27.27 -19.10
C THR A 62 1.65 27.60 -18.27
N ASP A 63 0.58 26.81 -18.38
CA ASP A 63 -0.62 26.98 -17.57
C ASP A 63 -0.30 26.65 -16.11
N LYS A 64 -0.58 27.60 -15.21
CA LYS A 64 -0.39 27.43 -13.76
C LYS A 64 -1.36 26.42 -13.16
N TYR A 65 -2.39 26.05 -13.91
CA TYR A 65 -3.44 25.18 -13.46
C TYR A 65 -3.54 23.91 -14.31
N GLN A 66 -4.10 22.87 -13.71
CA GLN A 66 -4.49 21.64 -14.38
C GLN A 66 -6.01 21.51 -14.36
N SER A 67 -6.58 21.28 -15.55
CA SER A 67 -8.00 20.98 -15.73
C SER A 67 -8.35 19.64 -15.10
N ILE A 68 -9.45 19.57 -14.35
CA ILE A 68 -10.01 18.32 -13.84
C ILE A 68 -11.47 18.10 -14.22
N GLY A 69 -12.14 19.13 -14.75
CA GLY A 69 -13.53 19.03 -15.22
C GLY A 69 -14.14 20.38 -15.54
N THR A 70 -15.46 20.42 -15.61
CA THR A 70 -16.27 21.60 -15.91
C THR A 70 -17.31 21.83 -14.82
N ALA A 71 -17.65 23.08 -14.55
CA ALA A 71 -18.80 23.51 -13.75
C ALA A 71 -19.61 24.55 -14.51
N PHE A 72 -20.84 24.81 -14.08
CA PHE A 72 -21.67 25.83 -14.69
C PHE A 72 -22.52 26.58 -13.67
N ALA A 73 -22.78 27.85 -13.96
CA ALA A 73 -23.62 28.72 -13.14
C ALA A 73 -25.11 28.44 -13.39
N VAL A 74 -25.85 28.21 -12.31
CA VAL A 74 -27.32 28.07 -12.30
C VAL A 74 -28.02 29.18 -11.48
N GLY A 75 -27.24 30.08 -10.90
CA GLY A 75 -27.71 31.27 -10.21
C GLY A 75 -26.58 32.29 -10.10
N SER A 76 -26.87 33.45 -9.49
CA SER A 76 -25.93 34.57 -9.42
C SER A 76 -24.58 34.25 -8.77
N ASN A 77 -24.54 33.27 -7.86
CA ASN A 77 -23.35 32.80 -7.17
C ASN A 77 -23.35 31.27 -6.99
N THR A 78 -24.24 30.56 -7.69
CA THR A 78 -24.50 29.13 -7.46
C THR A 78 -24.07 28.33 -8.67
N PHE A 79 -23.27 27.30 -8.42
CA PHE A 79 -22.62 26.48 -9.42
C PHE A 79 -22.92 25.01 -9.20
N ILE A 80 -22.85 24.24 -10.29
CA ILE A 80 -22.99 22.79 -10.27
C ILE A 80 -21.80 22.17 -11.01
N THR A 81 -21.28 21.07 -10.49
CA THR A 81 -20.39 20.14 -11.20
C THR A 81 -20.69 18.71 -10.77
N ALA A 82 -19.99 17.73 -11.33
CA ALA A 82 -20.11 16.34 -10.94
C ALA A 82 -19.36 16.05 -9.63
N ALA A 83 -19.89 15.15 -8.78
CA ALA A 83 -19.25 14.82 -7.51
C ALA A 83 -17.88 14.16 -7.71
N HIS A 84 -17.70 13.36 -8.77
CA HIS A 84 -16.41 12.78 -9.09
C HIS A 84 -15.37 13.81 -9.58
N VAL A 85 -15.78 14.94 -10.16
CA VAL A 85 -14.86 16.05 -10.50
C VAL A 85 -14.33 16.68 -9.22
N PHE A 86 -15.23 16.91 -8.25
CA PHE A 86 -14.84 17.34 -6.91
C PHE A 86 -13.88 16.35 -6.25
N GLU A 87 -14.21 15.06 -6.27
CA GLU A 87 -13.35 14.02 -5.67
C GLU A 87 -12.01 13.82 -6.38
N ALA A 88 -11.96 13.98 -7.70
CA ALA A 88 -10.72 13.87 -8.46
C ALA A 88 -9.70 14.95 -8.09
N GLY A 89 -10.15 16.09 -7.55
CA GLY A 89 -9.27 17.13 -7.06
C GLY A 89 -9.19 17.27 -5.55
N MET A 90 -9.67 16.27 -4.80
CA MET A 90 -9.48 16.18 -3.37
C MET A 90 -8.02 15.87 -3.03
N GLU A 91 -7.22 16.93 -2.89
CA GLU A 91 -5.80 16.86 -2.54
C GLU A 91 -5.55 17.61 -1.23
N GLY A 92 -5.76 16.94 -0.09
CA GLY A 92 -5.36 17.46 1.21
C GLY A 92 -6.10 18.73 1.59
N ASN A 93 -5.35 19.84 1.67
CA ASN A 93 -5.89 21.16 1.95
C ASN A 93 -6.01 22.04 0.69
N THR A 94 -5.95 21.44 -0.50
CA THR A 94 -6.06 22.17 -1.77
C THR A 94 -7.52 22.55 -2.02
N VAL A 95 -7.76 23.84 -2.23
CA VAL A 95 -9.07 24.37 -2.63
C VAL A 95 -9.20 24.24 -4.14
N LEU A 96 -10.33 23.68 -4.59
CA LEU A 96 -10.70 23.66 -6.00
C LEU A 96 -11.02 25.05 -6.51
N LEU A 97 -10.67 25.31 -7.76
CA LEU A 97 -10.82 26.62 -8.38
C LEU A 97 -11.71 26.53 -9.61
N LEU A 98 -12.45 27.60 -9.88
CA LEU A 98 -13.15 27.84 -11.13
C LEU A 98 -12.36 28.82 -11.97
N ARG A 99 -12.19 28.51 -13.25
CA ARG A 99 -11.61 29.41 -14.25
C ARG A 99 -12.63 29.72 -15.32
N ASP A 100 -12.91 31.01 -15.53
CA ASP A 100 -13.82 31.46 -16.57
C ASP A 100 -13.15 31.57 -17.96
N SER A 101 -13.93 31.90 -18.99
CA SER A 101 -13.42 32.05 -20.36
C SER A 101 -12.45 33.23 -20.54
N SER A 102 -12.40 34.18 -19.59
CA SER A 102 -11.44 35.30 -19.58
C SER A 102 -10.12 34.93 -18.89
N GLY A 103 -10.06 33.77 -18.23
CA GLY A 103 -8.92 33.32 -17.43
C GLY A 103 -8.97 33.78 -15.97
N THR A 104 -10.05 34.42 -15.53
CA THR A 104 -10.25 34.79 -14.12
C THR A 104 -10.47 33.52 -13.29
N VAL A 105 -9.76 33.43 -12.17
CA VAL A 105 -9.79 32.25 -11.28
C VAL A 105 -10.38 32.63 -9.93
N VAL A 106 -11.36 31.87 -9.46
CA VAL A 106 -12.00 32.05 -8.15
C VAL A 106 -12.08 30.71 -7.40
N PRO A 107 -12.00 30.70 -6.07
CA PRO A 107 -12.11 29.46 -5.30
C PRO A 107 -13.56 28.96 -5.23
N PHE A 108 -13.70 27.66 -5.01
CA PHE A 108 -14.94 27.07 -4.52
C PHE A 108 -15.29 27.70 -3.17
N GLY A 109 -16.55 28.07 -3.01
CA GLY A 109 -17.12 28.53 -1.74
C GLY A 109 -17.78 27.38 -0.96
N GLU A 110 -18.87 27.72 -0.29
CA GLU A 110 -19.65 26.78 0.50
C GLU A 110 -20.40 25.76 -0.37
N ILE A 111 -20.40 24.50 0.05
CA ILE A 111 -21.17 23.44 -0.56
C ILE A 111 -22.62 23.54 -0.07
N LEU A 112 -23.58 23.55 -0.99
CA LEU A 112 -25.01 23.72 -0.72
C LEU A 112 -25.80 22.41 -0.81
N ARG A 113 -25.41 21.54 -1.76
CA ARG A 113 -25.93 20.19 -1.95
C ARG A 113 -24.82 19.29 -2.41
N TYR A 114 -24.83 18.04 -1.97
CA TYR A 114 -23.92 17.02 -2.46
C TYR A 114 -24.64 15.68 -2.51
N SER A 115 -24.47 14.94 -3.60
CA SER A 115 -24.90 13.55 -3.66
C SER A 115 -23.83 12.72 -4.35
N LYS A 116 -23.24 11.78 -3.61
CA LYS A 116 -22.29 10.83 -4.21
C LYS A 116 -22.98 9.92 -5.22
N GLN A 117 -24.15 9.41 -4.86
CA GLN A 117 -24.86 8.42 -5.67
C GLN A 117 -25.43 9.04 -6.96
N ARG A 118 -25.97 10.26 -6.89
CA ARG A 118 -26.42 11.01 -8.08
C ARG A 118 -25.27 11.73 -8.81
N ASP A 119 -24.04 11.65 -8.29
CA ASP A 119 -22.82 12.21 -8.86
C ASP A 119 -22.86 13.72 -9.14
N PHE A 120 -23.35 14.53 -8.19
CA PHE A 120 -23.31 15.98 -8.32
C PHE A 120 -22.94 16.69 -7.02
N ILE A 121 -22.46 17.92 -7.18
CA ILE A 121 -22.22 18.87 -6.10
C ILE A 121 -22.68 20.25 -6.54
N GLN A 122 -23.45 20.93 -5.68
CA GLN A 122 -23.87 22.32 -5.84
C GLN A 122 -23.15 23.16 -4.80
N PHE A 123 -22.56 24.27 -5.20
CA PHE A 123 -21.71 25.10 -4.34
C PHE A 123 -21.79 26.58 -4.73
N THR A 124 -21.29 27.44 -3.86
CA THR A 124 -21.18 28.87 -4.13
C THR A 124 -19.82 29.24 -4.71
N ALA A 125 -19.73 30.32 -5.48
CA ALA A 125 -18.46 30.96 -5.82
C ALA A 125 -18.64 32.46 -6.06
N ALA A 126 -17.65 33.26 -5.68
CA ALA A 126 -17.67 34.71 -5.82
C ALA A 126 -17.19 35.14 -7.22
N VAL A 127 -18.03 34.97 -8.24
CA VAL A 127 -17.74 35.43 -9.61
C VAL A 127 -18.24 36.87 -9.82
N GLY A 128 -17.49 37.66 -10.59
CA GLY A 128 -17.85 39.06 -10.89
C GLY A 128 -18.98 39.22 -11.92
N ASN A 129 -19.18 38.23 -12.80
CA ASN A 129 -20.19 38.28 -13.87
C ASN A 129 -21.43 37.43 -13.50
N ARG A 130 -22.62 38.05 -13.55
CA ARG A 130 -23.86 37.52 -12.97
C ARG A 130 -24.75 36.73 -13.96
N SER A 131 -24.19 36.14 -15.01
CA SER A 131 -24.99 35.31 -15.95
C SER A 131 -25.05 33.86 -15.47
N TRP A 132 -26.22 33.23 -15.60
CA TRP A 132 -26.42 31.82 -15.29
C TRP A 132 -27.33 31.18 -16.35
N LEU A 133 -27.32 29.84 -16.40
CA LEU A 133 -28.18 29.08 -17.30
C LEU A 133 -29.54 28.83 -16.66
N GLY A 134 -30.59 28.92 -17.48
CA GLY A 134 -31.89 28.37 -17.13
C GLY A 134 -31.85 26.85 -17.09
N THR A 135 -32.80 26.25 -16.38
CA THR A 135 -32.99 24.79 -16.35
C THR A 135 -34.28 24.42 -17.08
N ASN A 136 -34.28 23.26 -17.72
CA ASN A 136 -35.44 22.68 -18.36
C ASN A 136 -35.57 21.23 -17.88
N GLY A 137 -36.66 20.93 -17.16
CA GLY A 137 -36.90 19.59 -16.61
C GLY A 137 -37.44 18.59 -17.64
N THR A 138 -37.75 19.05 -18.85
CA THR A 138 -38.26 18.21 -19.93
C THR A 138 -37.11 17.79 -20.84
N ALA A 139 -36.99 16.48 -21.07
CA ALA A 139 -35.98 15.89 -21.94
C ALA A 139 -36.66 14.94 -22.95
N ASP A 140 -37.06 15.50 -24.09
CA ASP A 140 -37.80 14.77 -25.13
C ASP A 140 -36.87 13.91 -25.98
N MET A 141 -37.31 12.68 -26.25
CA MET A 141 -36.56 11.75 -27.08
C MET A 141 -36.28 12.32 -28.46
N ASN A 142 -35.07 12.10 -28.97
CA ASN A 142 -34.57 12.57 -30.26
C ASN A 142 -34.42 14.10 -30.40
N MET A 143 -34.48 14.86 -29.31
CA MET A 143 -34.15 16.29 -29.35
C MET A 143 -32.65 16.52 -29.58
N ASP A 144 -32.34 17.64 -30.24
CA ASP A 144 -30.96 18.14 -30.35
C ASP A 144 -30.47 18.58 -28.97
N VAL A 145 -29.27 18.14 -28.63
CA VAL A 145 -28.61 18.45 -27.36
C VAL A 145 -27.17 18.83 -27.59
N PHE A 146 -26.66 19.68 -26.71
CA PHE A 146 -25.30 20.19 -26.79
C PHE A 146 -24.57 19.94 -25.49
N THR A 147 -23.43 19.26 -25.58
CA THR A 147 -22.49 19.21 -24.45
C THR A 147 -21.60 20.42 -24.46
N VAL A 148 -21.39 20.99 -23.28
CA VAL A 148 -20.55 22.16 -23.11
C VAL A 148 -19.51 21.86 -22.03
N GLY A 149 -18.26 22.07 -22.36
CA GLY A 149 -17.18 21.83 -21.40
C GLY A 149 -15.85 22.33 -21.91
N ASN A 150 -14.88 22.45 -21.00
CA ASN A 150 -13.54 22.85 -21.36
C ASN A 150 -12.71 21.62 -21.69
N ALA A 151 -12.36 21.44 -22.97
CA ALA A 151 -11.54 20.33 -23.41
C ALA A 151 -10.08 20.60 -23.09
N LEU A 152 -9.61 20.17 -21.90
CA LEU A 152 -8.18 20.12 -21.52
C LEU A 152 -7.40 21.43 -21.78
N GLY A 153 -8.04 22.58 -21.55
CA GLY A 153 -7.45 23.86 -21.89
C GLY A 153 -7.42 24.08 -23.41
N GLU A 154 -8.54 23.93 -24.10
CA GLU A 154 -8.75 24.51 -25.44
C GLU A 154 -9.71 25.71 -25.37
N GLY A 155 -10.31 25.94 -24.20
CA GLY A 155 -11.43 26.85 -24.00
C GLY A 155 -12.74 26.07 -23.92
N VAL A 156 -13.84 26.77 -23.62
CA VAL A 156 -15.17 26.14 -23.57
C VAL A 156 -15.58 25.75 -25.00
N VAL A 157 -15.83 24.47 -25.22
CA VAL A 157 -16.24 23.89 -26.49
C VAL A 157 -17.69 23.42 -26.38
N ILE A 158 -18.47 23.72 -27.42
CA ILE A 158 -19.83 23.22 -27.59
C ILE A 158 -19.79 22.12 -28.64
N ARG A 159 -20.38 20.96 -28.34
CA ARG A 159 -20.51 19.84 -29.27
C ARG A 159 -21.95 19.37 -29.33
N ASP A 160 -22.47 19.22 -30.54
CA ASP A 160 -23.83 18.81 -30.83
C ASP A 160 -24.00 17.30 -30.85
N GLY A 161 -25.24 16.88 -30.70
CA GLY A 161 -25.71 15.51 -30.84
C GLY A 161 -27.19 15.42 -30.49
N THR A 162 -27.65 14.22 -30.12
CA THR A 162 -29.07 13.93 -29.93
C THR A 162 -29.29 13.17 -28.63
N LEU A 163 -30.39 13.44 -27.93
CA LEU A 163 -30.84 12.61 -26.81
C LEU A 163 -31.46 11.31 -27.36
N THR A 164 -30.77 10.18 -27.17
CA THR A 164 -31.08 8.92 -27.86
C THR A 164 -31.89 7.94 -27.02
N SER A 165 -31.71 7.92 -25.70
CA SER A 165 -32.50 7.08 -24.78
C SER A 165 -32.43 7.57 -23.34
N VAL A 166 -33.16 6.90 -22.45
CA VAL A 166 -32.97 6.98 -21.01
C VAL A 166 -32.78 5.57 -20.46
N THR A 167 -32.03 5.42 -19.35
CA THR A 167 -31.87 4.13 -18.66
C THR A 167 -32.01 4.32 -17.16
N PRO A 168 -32.67 3.41 -16.43
CA PRO A 168 -32.70 3.48 -14.97
C PRO A 168 -31.27 3.43 -14.39
N GLU A 169 -31.08 4.01 -13.22
CA GLU A 169 -29.88 3.77 -12.44
C GLU A 169 -29.79 2.31 -11.96
N ASP A 170 -28.55 1.79 -11.91
CA ASP A 170 -28.26 0.36 -11.75
C ASP A 170 -28.60 -0.21 -10.37
N GLU A 171 -28.48 0.57 -9.28
CA GLU A 171 -28.67 0.05 -7.92
C GLU A 171 -30.14 -0.10 -7.55
N ARG A 172 -30.94 0.95 -7.76
CA ARG A 172 -32.32 1.05 -7.26
C ARG A 172 -33.30 1.56 -8.30
N GLY A 173 -32.82 2.07 -9.44
CA GLY A 173 -33.66 2.71 -10.45
C GLY A 173 -34.37 3.96 -9.93
N GLU A 174 -33.79 4.64 -8.94
CA GLU A 174 -34.38 5.84 -8.30
C GLU A 174 -34.51 7.03 -9.27
N TRP A 175 -33.63 7.09 -10.28
CA TRP A 175 -33.72 8.04 -11.38
C TRP A 175 -33.39 7.36 -12.71
N LYS A 176 -33.54 8.11 -13.80
CA LYS A 176 -33.16 7.66 -15.15
C LYS A 176 -32.04 8.54 -15.69
N TRP A 177 -30.93 7.95 -16.07
CA TRP A 177 -29.86 8.62 -16.78
C TRP A 177 -30.31 9.01 -18.20
N LEU A 178 -29.96 10.23 -18.62
CA LEU A 178 -30.11 10.67 -20.00
C LEU A 178 -28.95 10.08 -20.82
N ARG A 179 -29.25 9.45 -21.96
CA ARG A 179 -28.24 8.92 -22.90
C ARG A 179 -28.25 9.72 -24.18
N TYR A 180 -27.10 10.21 -24.60
CA TYR A 180 -26.99 11.11 -25.74
C TYR A 180 -25.74 10.83 -26.59
N SER A 181 -25.76 11.28 -27.85
CA SER A 181 -24.70 11.02 -28.84
C SER A 181 -23.64 12.12 -28.95
N ALA A 182 -23.89 13.32 -28.43
CA ALA A 182 -22.95 14.44 -28.49
C ALA A 182 -21.58 14.04 -27.90
N PRO A 183 -20.44 14.30 -28.57
CA PRO A 183 -19.15 13.76 -28.14
C PRO A 183 -18.68 14.31 -26.78
N ALA A 184 -18.58 13.46 -25.76
CA ALA A 184 -17.91 13.79 -24.50
C ALA A 184 -16.46 13.28 -24.48
N SER A 185 -15.54 14.14 -24.05
CA SER A 185 -14.12 13.82 -23.80
C SER A 185 -13.76 14.21 -22.36
N PRO A 186 -12.61 13.75 -21.82
CA PRO A 186 -12.07 14.30 -20.59
C PRO A 186 -12.08 15.84 -20.64
N GLY A 187 -12.56 16.47 -19.57
CA GLY A 187 -12.84 17.90 -19.51
C GLY A 187 -14.33 18.27 -19.53
N ASN A 188 -15.19 17.50 -20.21
CA ASN A 188 -16.64 17.78 -20.25
C ASN A 188 -17.40 17.32 -18.99
N SER A 189 -16.82 16.41 -18.20
CA SER A 189 -17.41 15.94 -16.94
C SER A 189 -17.75 17.11 -16.01
N GLY A 190 -18.95 17.06 -15.44
CA GLY A 190 -19.53 18.11 -14.61
C GLY A 190 -20.13 19.30 -15.38
N GLY A 191 -19.89 19.40 -16.69
CA GLY A 191 -20.47 20.43 -17.54
C GLY A 191 -21.95 20.20 -17.85
N PRO A 192 -22.65 21.22 -18.39
CA PRO A 192 -24.07 21.10 -18.69
C PRO A 192 -24.29 20.39 -20.03
N LEU A 193 -25.34 19.58 -20.06
CA LEU A 193 -26.03 19.16 -21.28
C LEU A 193 -27.20 20.14 -21.48
N VAL A 194 -27.20 20.88 -22.60
CA VAL A 194 -28.20 21.92 -22.88
C VAL A 194 -29.05 21.60 -24.10
N ASP A 195 -30.28 22.10 -24.12
CA ASP A 195 -31.16 22.09 -25.28
C ASP A 195 -30.79 23.20 -26.30
N ALA A 196 -31.50 23.24 -27.43
CA ALA A 196 -31.29 24.24 -28.47
C ALA A 196 -31.55 25.71 -28.02
N SER A 197 -32.22 25.91 -26.88
CA SER A 197 -32.44 27.23 -26.28
C SER A 197 -31.36 27.59 -25.25
N GLY A 198 -30.39 26.70 -25.01
CA GLY A 198 -29.32 26.89 -24.02
C GLY A 198 -29.76 26.61 -22.58
N ASN A 199 -30.93 26.00 -22.36
CA ASN A 199 -31.34 25.59 -21.01
C ASN A 199 -30.71 24.24 -20.65
N VAL A 200 -30.27 24.11 -19.40
CA VAL A 200 -29.68 22.86 -18.88
C VAL A 200 -30.76 21.82 -18.70
N ILE A 201 -30.59 20.67 -19.33
CA ILE A 201 -31.43 19.48 -19.13
C ILE A 201 -30.73 18.42 -18.28
N GLY A 202 -29.39 18.48 -18.15
CA GLY A 202 -28.65 17.57 -17.28
C GLY A 202 -27.18 17.91 -17.06
N ILE A 203 -26.52 17.14 -16.19
CA ILE A 203 -25.10 17.24 -15.84
C ILE A 203 -24.35 16.09 -16.50
N VAL A 204 -23.34 16.37 -17.31
CA VAL A 204 -22.50 15.35 -17.95
C VAL A 204 -21.67 14.62 -16.89
N VAL A 205 -21.80 13.29 -16.78
CA VAL A 205 -21.14 12.51 -15.71
C VAL A 205 -20.16 11.46 -16.24
N MET A 206 -20.59 10.60 -17.16
CA MET A 206 -19.79 9.43 -17.57
C MET A 206 -19.95 9.13 -19.06
N LYS A 207 -18.93 8.51 -19.64
CA LYS A 207 -19.01 7.87 -20.96
C LYS A 207 -19.42 6.40 -20.78
N SER A 208 -20.29 5.89 -21.65
CA SER A 208 -20.61 4.47 -21.66
C SER A 208 -19.38 3.62 -21.94
N ARG A 209 -19.23 2.52 -21.20
CA ARG A 209 -18.12 1.58 -21.39
C ARG A 209 -18.29 0.70 -22.63
N ASN A 210 -19.52 0.49 -23.08
CA ASN A 210 -19.87 -0.52 -24.08
C ASN A 210 -20.44 0.06 -25.37
N GLU A 211 -20.64 1.38 -25.44
CA GLU A 211 -21.28 2.05 -26.57
C GLU A 211 -20.70 3.46 -26.78
N ASN A 212 -20.89 4.01 -27.98
CA ASN A 212 -20.56 5.40 -28.29
C ASN A 212 -21.64 6.38 -27.79
N LEU A 213 -22.16 6.18 -26.58
CA LEU A 213 -23.10 7.08 -25.92
C LEU A 213 -22.53 7.62 -24.62
N ASN A 214 -22.98 8.81 -24.25
CA ASN A 214 -22.62 9.50 -23.01
C ASN A 214 -23.84 9.62 -22.10
N PHE A 215 -23.59 9.77 -20.81
CA PHE A 215 -24.63 9.85 -19.78
C PHE A 215 -24.65 11.21 -19.10
N ALA A 216 -25.85 11.72 -18.85
CA ALA A 216 -26.07 12.89 -18.03
C ALA A 216 -27.10 12.62 -16.92
N LEU A 217 -26.87 13.17 -15.74
CA LEU A 217 -27.87 13.24 -14.67
C LEU A 217 -28.94 14.26 -15.08
N PRO A 218 -30.24 13.94 -15.09
CA PRO A 218 -31.29 14.94 -15.33
C PRO A 218 -31.17 16.10 -14.32
N ILE A 219 -31.35 17.34 -14.78
CA ILE A 219 -31.20 18.51 -13.91
C ILE A 219 -32.22 18.52 -12.75
N THR A 220 -33.37 17.88 -12.94
CA THR A 220 -34.42 17.72 -11.93
C THR A 220 -33.95 16.88 -10.73
N GLU A 221 -32.95 16.02 -10.90
CA GLU A 221 -32.40 15.23 -9.78
C GLU A 221 -31.55 16.06 -8.82
N VAL A 222 -31.11 17.25 -9.21
CA VAL A 222 -30.47 18.18 -8.27
C VAL A 222 -31.49 18.65 -7.23
N GLU A 223 -32.74 18.84 -7.65
CA GLU A 223 -33.84 19.30 -6.81
C GLU A 223 -34.39 18.22 -5.88
N SER A 224 -34.24 16.94 -6.25
CA SER A 224 -34.67 15.80 -5.42
C SER A 224 -33.85 15.63 -4.14
N VAL A 225 -32.60 16.13 -4.12
CA VAL A 225 -31.77 16.21 -2.92
C VAL A 225 -32.02 17.52 -2.21
N LYS A 226 -32.28 17.48 -0.90
CA LYS A 226 -32.57 18.67 -0.09
C LYS A 226 -31.39 19.65 -0.09
N LEU A 227 -31.71 20.94 -0.17
CA LEU A 227 -30.74 22.00 0.15
C LEU A 227 -30.22 21.79 1.58
N SER A 228 -28.96 22.14 1.81
CA SER A 228 -28.31 22.03 3.13
C SER A 228 -28.01 20.59 3.56
N VAL A 229 -27.96 19.64 2.62
CA VAL A 229 -27.64 18.23 2.88
C VAL A 229 -26.56 17.72 1.93
N ALA A 230 -25.57 17.03 2.49
CA ALA A 230 -24.68 16.13 1.76
C ALA A 230 -25.13 14.69 1.97
N GLU A 231 -25.46 13.98 0.90
CA GLU A 231 -25.79 12.55 0.90
C GLU A 231 -24.63 11.75 0.32
N TYR A 232 -23.98 10.94 1.15
CA TYR A 232 -22.93 10.05 0.70
C TYR A 232 -23.44 8.62 0.74
N ARG A 233 -23.57 8.02 -0.44
CA ARG A 233 -23.80 6.60 -0.62
C ARG A 233 -22.84 6.09 -1.68
N ARG A 234 -22.01 5.13 -1.30
CA ARG A 234 -21.08 4.46 -2.22
C ARG A 234 -20.99 2.99 -1.85
N ARG A 235 -21.19 2.12 -2.84
CA ARG A 235 -20.82 0.71 -2.70
C ARG A 235 -19.31 0.60 -2.51
N PHE A 236 -18.89 -0.04 -1.43
CA PHE A 236 -17.50 -0.19 -1.07
C PHE A 236 -17.21 -1.66 -0.71
N ASP A 237 -16.40 -2.29 -1.54
CA ASP A 237 -15.99 -3.69 -1.40
C ASP A 237 -14.62 -3.70 -0.71
N TYR A 238 -14.60 -3.69 0.63
CA TYR A 238 -13.35 -3.73 1.39
C TYR A 238 -12.80 -5.16 1.42
N VAL A 239 -11.54 -5.33 1.02
CA VAL A 239 -10.83 -6.61 1.03
C VAL A 239 -9.81 -6.57 2.15
N MET A 240 -9.85 -7.53 3.06
CA MET A 240 -8.83 -7.65 4.11
C MET A 240 -7.48 -7.98 3.45
N PRO A 241 -6.40 -7.23 3.76
CA PRO A 241 -5.09 -7.47 3.17
C PRO A 241 -4.62 -8.91 3.33
N ASP A 242 -3.90 -9.39 2.32
CA ASP A 242 -3.29 -10.73 2.29
C ASP A 242 -4.29 -11.89 2.32
N THR A 243 -5.56 -11.59 2.06
CA THR A 243 -6.66 -12.55 1.94
C THR A 243 -7.54 -12.27 0.74
N GLU A 244 -8.40 -13.22 0.40
CA GLU A 244 -9.52 -13.02 -0.53
C GLU A 244 -10.84 -12.64 0.20
N ARG A 245 -10.77 -12.43 1.52
CA ARG A 245 -11.93 -12.15 2.37
C ARG A 245 -12.35 -10.71 2.21
N LYS A 246 -13.64 -10.51 1.98
CA LYS A 246 -14.21 -9.19 1.72
C LYS A 246 -15.50 -8.93 2.49
N GLN A 247 -15.69 -7.66 2.81
CA GLN A 247 -16.95 -7.11 3.28
C GLN A 247 -17.49 -6.19 2.19
N ILE A 248 -18.58 -6.63 1.57
CA ILE A 248 -19.31 -5.86 0.57
C ILE A 248 -20.46 -5.15 1.28
N GLY A 249 -20.62 -3.86 1.00
CA GLY A 249 -21.68 -3.06 1.58
C GLY A 249 -21.67 -1.64 1.03
N TYR A 250 -22.41 -0.77 1.70
CA TYR A 250 -22.52 0.63 1.36
C TYR A 250 -21.95 1.48 2.50
N CYS A 251 -21.07 2.41 2.16
CA CYS A 251 -20.73 3.52 3.03
C CYS A 251 -21.81 4.58 2.85
N ASP A 252 -22.70 4.66 3.84
CA ASP A 252 -23.87 5.53 3.86
C ASP A 252 -23.77 6.50 5.02
N TYR A 253 -23.81 7.80 4.74
CA TYR A 253 -24.01 8.82 5.76
C TYR A 253 -24.60 10.09 5.14
N SER A 254 -25.13 10.95 5.99
CA SER A 254 -25.54 12.30 5.61
C SER A 254 -24.89 13.33 6.52
N ALA A 255 -24.74 14.56 6.01
CA ALA A 255 -24.17 15.66 6.75
C ALA A 255 -24.91 16.97 6.48
N ALA A 256 -24.91 17.86 7.47
CA ALA A 256 -25.44 19.20 7.33
C ALA A 256 -24.50 20.08 6.49
N LEU A 257 -25.08 20.89 5.63
CA LEU A 257 -24.44 21.94 4.84
C LEU A 257 -25.09 23.30 5.21
N PRO A 258 -24.48 24.46 4.88
CA PRO A 258 -23.22 24.62 4.17
C PRO A 258 -21.98 24.32 5.00
N ILE A 259 -20.97 23.75 4.35
CA ILE A 259 -19.58 23.69 4.81
C ILE A 259 -18.65 23.96 3.64
N ASP A 260 -17.40 24.30 3.89
CA ASP A 260 -16.40 24.47 2.84
C ASP A 260 -15.97 23.13 2.21
N SER A 261 -15.37 23.21 1.02
CA SER A 261 -14.92 22.05 0.25
C SER A 261 -13.92 21.15 0.99
N ILE A 262 -13.02 21.72 1.80
CA ILE A 262 -12.00 20.95 2.53
C ILE A 262 -12.66 20.19 3.68
N SER A 263 -13.60 20.83 4.39
CA SER A 263 -14.37 20.19 5.45
C SER A 263 -15.22 19.02 4.92
N LEU A 264 -15.88 19.17 3.77
CA LEU A 264 -16.59 18.05 3.13
C LEU A 264 -15.64 16.91 2.74
N TYR A 265 -14.45 17.23 2.23
CA TYR A 265 -13.43 16.23 1.92
C TYR A 265 -13.00 15.42 3.15
N ARG A 266 -12.64 16.10 4.24
CA ARG A 266 -12.24 15.45 5.49
C ARG A 266 -13.34 14.55 6.03
N LEU A 267 -14.59 15.00 5.92
CA LEU A 267 -15.74 14.20 6.32
C LEU A 267 -15.89 12.92 5.48
N ILE A 268 -15.74 13.02 4.15
CA ILE A 268 -15.76 11.86 3.24
C ILE A 268 -14.66 10.87 3.60
N VAL A 269 -13.42 11.34 3.75
CA VAL A 269 -12.27 10.48 4.08
C VAL A 269 -12.46 9.79 5.43
N SER A 270 -12.87 10.53 6.47
CA SER A 270 -13.08 9.98 7.82
C SER A 270 -14.17 8.92 7.83
N ASN A 271 -15.33 9.18 7.21
CA ASN A 271 -16.43 8.22 7.21
C ASN A 271 -16.10 6.95 6.41
N VAL A 272 -15.39 7.09 5.28
CA VAL A 272 -14.92 5.93 4.51
C VAL A 272 -13.86 5.15 5.30
N HIS A 273 -12.94 5.84 5.99
CA HIS A 273 -11.98 5.18 6.89
C HIS A 273 -12.69 4.37 7.98
N ASP A 274 -13.66 4.97 8.67
CA ASP A 274 -14.43 4.30 9.71
C ASP A 274 -15.22 3.10 9.16
N TYR A 275 -15.74 3.19 7.93
CA TYR A 275 -16.34 2.06 7.23
C TYR A 275 -15.33 0.94 6.96
N CYS A 276 -14.11 1.25 6.51
CA CYS A 276 -13.04 0.27 6.29
C CYS A 276 -12.64 -0.42 7.60
N VAL A 277 -12.49 0.33 8.70
CA VAL A 277 -12.17 -0.23 10.03
C VAL A 277 -13.26 -1.19 10.50
N ARG A 278 -14.54 -0.78 10.42
CA ARG A 278 -15.68 -1.66 10.76
C ARG A 278 -15.75 -2.88 9.85
N SER A 279 -15.42 -2.72 8.58
CA SER A 279 -15.40 -3.81 7.59
C SER A 279 -14.33 -4.84 7.91
N LEU A 280 -13.11 -4.41 8.22
CA LEU A 280 -12.03 -5.29 8.67
C LEU A 280 -12.44 -6.05 9.93
N GLN A 281 -13.00 -5.37 10.92
CA GLN A 281 -13.50 -5.99 12.16
C GLN A 281 -14.60 -7.02 11.86
N ALA A 282 -15.56 -6.69 10.99
CA ALA A 282 -16.63 -7.60 10.59
C ALA A 282 -16.08 -8.87 9.89
N ILE A 283 -15.07 -8.72 9.04
CA ILE A 283 -14.38 -9.86 8.41
C ILE A 283 -13.74 -10.75 9.50
N LYS A 284 -13.04 -10.15 10.46
CA LYS A 284 -12.40 -10.89 11.56
C LYS A 284 -13.40 -11.64 12.43
N VAL A 285 -14.51 -11.00 12.81
CA VAL A 285 -15.59 -11.62 13.60
C VAL A 285 -16.26 -12.79 12.85
N LYS A 286 -16.41 -12.68 11.53
CA LYS A 286 -16.97 -13.76 10.68
C LYS A 286 -16.00 -14.91 10.39
N SER A 287 -14.74 -14.80 10.82
CA SER A 287 -13.66 -15.73 10.50
C SER A 287 -13.03 -16.40 11.74
N PRO A 288 -13.80 -16.85 12.74
CA PRO A 288 -13.24 -17.38 13.98
C PRO A 288 -12.42 -18.65 13.70
N GLY A 289 -11.17 -18.69 14.19
CA GLY A 289 -10.27 -19.85 14.04
C GLY A 289 -9.82 -20.15 12.61
N THR A 290 -10.22 -19.34 11.61
CA THR A 290 -9.81 -19.54 10.20
C THR A 290 -8.76 -18.54 9.73
N LEU A 291 -8.52 -17.48 10.51
CA LEU A 291 -7.45 -16.53 10.22
C LEU A 291 -6.10 -17.10 10.62
N PHE A 292 -5.04 -16.62 9.99
CA PHE A 292 -3.69 -16.89 10.45
C PHE A 292 -3.49 -16.36 11.89
N PRO A 293 -2.81 -17.09 12.80
CA PRO A 293 -2.03 -18.31 12.60
C PRO A 293 -2.79 -19.64 12.76
N ASP A 294 -4.12 -19.64 12.84
CA ASP A 294 -4.93 -20.84 13.13
C ASP A 294 -5.54 -21.52 11.91
N GLY A 295 -5.77 -20.76 10.83
CA GLY A 295 -6.45 -21.23 9.63
C GLY A 295 -5.79 -22.41 8.89
N ASP A 296 -6.53 -23.00 7.96
CA ASP A 296 -6.03 -24.12 7.16
C ASP A 296 -4.72 -23.76 6.44
N GLY A 297 -3.80 -24.71 6.34
CA GLY A 297 -2.45 -24.49 5.79
C GLY A 297 -1.45 -23.82 6.73
N ALA A 298 -1.90 -23.11 7.78
CA ALA A 298 -1.01 -22.39 8.69
C ALA A 298 -0.02 -23.32 9.41
N GLY A 299 -0.39 -24.58 9.67
CA GLY A 299 0.50 -25.58 10.28
C GLY A 299 1.86 -25.71 9.58
N LYS A 300 1.90 -25.66 8.23
CA LYS A 300 3.18 -25.67 7.48
C LYS A 300 4.07 -24.48 7.81
N ILE A 301 3.47 -23.33 8.10
CA ILE A 301 4.15 -22.06 8.39
C ILE A 301 4.58 -22.01 9.87
N ARG A 302 3.70 -22.45 10.79
CA ARG A 302 3.98 -22.48 12.23
C ARG A 302 5.17 -23.37 12.58
N TYR A 303 5.22 -24.55 11.97
CA TYR A 303 6.23 -25.57 12.21
C TYR A 303 7.41 -25.52 11.24
N ASP A 304 7.42 -24.53 10.35
CA ASP A 304 8.53 -24.30 9.43
C ASP A 304 9.83 -24.07 10.20
N ARG A 305 10.92 -24.64 9.68
CA ARG A 305 12.29 -24.52 10.21
C ARG A 305 13.21 -23.72 9.29
N VAL A 306 12.68 -23.16 8.21
CA VAL A 306 13.43 -22.34 7.25
C VAL A 306 13.86 -21.02 7.89
N SER A 307 15.13 -20.66 7.67
CA SER A 307 15.65 -19.33 7.96
C SER A 307 15.31 -18.37 6.82
N LEU A 308 14.69 -17.24 7.16
CA LEU A 308 14.19 -16.25 6.20
C LEU A 308 14.89 -14.90 6.41
N PHE A 309 15.98 -14.66 5.67
CA PHE A 309 16.70 -13.38 5.70
C PHE A 309 16.01 -12.25 4.93
N ASN A 310 15.10 -12.61 4.02
CA ASN A 310 14.29 -11.66 3.28
C ASN A 310 12.86 -11.69 3.82
N PRO A 311 12.14 -10.56 3.82
CA PRO A 311 10.75 -10.53 4.26
C PRO A 311 9.87 -11.44 3.38
N SER A 312 9.05 -12.28 4.00
CA SER A 312 8.08 -13.14 3.31
C SER A 312 6.69 -12.86 3.85
N LEU A 313 5.75 -12.63 2.94
CA LEU A 313 4.36 -12.35 3.26
C LEU A 313 3.58 -13.66 3.30
N VAL A 314 2.90 -13.88 4.41
CA VAL A 314 1.93 -14.96 4.59
C VAL A 314 0.60 -14.52 4.00
N ARG A 315 -0.04 -15.39 3.22
CA ARG A 315 -1.28 -15.08 2.51
C ARG A 315 -2.23 -16.25 2.46
N GLU A 316 -3.50 -15.91 2.37
CA GLU A 316 -4.58 -16.84 2.09
C GLU A 316 -4.83 -16.91 0.58
N ASP A 317 -4.93 -18.12 0.03
CA ASP A 317 -5.33 -18.34 -1.35
C ASP A 317 -6.85 -18.35 -1.53
N ALA A 318 -7.31 -18.50 -2.78
CA ALA A 318 -8.73 -18.56 -3.11
C ALA A 318 -9.48 -19.77 -2.50
N ALA A 319 -8.76 -20.80 -2.04
CA ALA A 319 -9.34 -21.95 -1.33
C ALA A 319 -9.42 -21.73 0.19
N GLY A 320 -8.97 -20.57 0.68
CA GLY A 320 -8.95 -20.24 2.10
C GLY A 320 -7.73 -20.80 2.84
N LYS A 321 -6.69 -21.22 2.11
CA LYS A 321 -5.51 -21.86 2.68
C LYS A 321 -4.36 -20.87 2.81
N TRP A 322 -3.75 -20.85 3.99
CA TRP A 322 -2.59 -20.02 4.30
C TRP A 322 -1.30 -20.64 3.78
N HIS A 323 -0.49 -19.83 3.10
CA HIS A 323 0.82 -20.18 2.59
C HIS A 323 1.76 -18.97 2.65
N THR A 324 3.07 -19.21 2.50
CA THR A 324 4.05 -18.14 2.30
C THR A 324 4.20 -17.85 0.81
N ASN A 325 4.25 -16.59 0.42
CA ASN A 325 4.65 -16.22 -0.93
C ASN A 325 6.18 -16.14 -1.00
N ALA A 326 6.80 -17.00 -1.79
CA ALA A 326 8.25 -16.95 -2.03
C ALA A 326 8.54 -15.94 -3.13
N ALA A 327 8.84 -14.69 -2.76
CA ALA A 327 9.34 -13.73 -3.75
C ALA A 327 10.73 -14.14 -4.25
N VAL A 328 10.93 -13.99 -5.56
CA VAL A 328 12.25 -13.98 -6.15
C VAL A 328 12.87 -12.61 -5.87
N TYR A 329 13.91 -12.61 -5.03
CA TYR A 329 14.65 -11.40 -4.70
C TYR A 329 15.77 -11.14 -5.71
N SER A 330 16.08 -9.87 -5.93
CA SER A 330 17.30 -9.45 -6.59
C SER A 330 18.55 -9.98 -5.85
N LYS A 331 19.69 -10.04 -6.54
CA LYS A 331 20.99 -10.13 -5.87
C LYS A 331 21.24 -8.90 -5.00
N ASN A 332 22.29 -8.95 -4.18
CA ASN A 332 22.78 -7.75 -3.47
C ASN A 332 23.08 -6.66 -4.49
N ILE A 333 22.41 -5.52 -4.33
CA ILE A 333 22.75 -4.28 -5.03
C ILE A 333 23.50 -3.41 -4.02
N ASP A 334 24.78 -3.19 -4.29
CA ASP A 334 25.63 -2.32 -3.47
C ASP A 334 25.15 -0.87 -3.57
N VAL A 335 25.01 -0.20 -2.42
CA VAL A 335 24.62 1.21 -2.33
C VAL A 335 25.71 2.09 -1.67
N GLY A 336 26.87 1.50 -1.40
CA GLY A 336 28.09 2.13 -0.89
C GLY A 336 28.43 1.76 0.56
N SER A 337 29.72 1.79 0.92
CA SER A 337 30.19 1.63 2.31
C SER A 337 29.61 0.40 3.02
N ASN A 338 29.69 -0.76 2.36
CA ASN A 338 29.18 -2.07 2.79
C ASN A 338 27.66 -2.16 3.01
N ALA A 339 26.90 -1.15 2.59
CA ALA A 339 25.45 -1.21 2.55
C ALA A 339 24.99 -1.95 1.28
N TYR A 340 23.89 -2.69 1.38
CA TYR A 340 23.26 -3.28 0.22
C TYR A 340 21.75 -3.29 0.37
N ILE A 341 21.07 -3.45 -0.76
CA ILE A 341 19.64 -3.73 -0.81
C ILE A 341 19.39 -4.98 -1.66
N ARG A 342 18.40 -5.76 -1.22
CA ARG A 342 17.70 -6.76 -2.03
C ARG A 342 16.24 -6.34 -2.10
N PHE A 343 15.61 -6.51 -3.24
CA PHE A 343 14.17 -6.30 -3.35
C PHE A 343 13.49 -7.41 -4.14
N GLY A 344 12.20 -7.60 -3.88
CA GLY A 344 11.32 -8.50 -4.59
C GLY A 344 9.93 -7.89 -4.70
N ILE A 345 9.02 -8.57 -5.37
CA ILE A 345 7.63 -8.14 -5.51
C ILE A 345 6.72 -9.17 -4.85
N GLN A 346 5.92 -8.73 -3.89
CA GLN A 346 4.85 -9.50 -3.25
C GLN A 346 3.58 -8.62 -3.31
N MET A 347 2.94 -8.62 -4.48
CA MET A 347 1.83 -7.72 -4.84
C MET A 347 0.84 -7.55 -3.69
N PRO A 348 0.53 -6.35 -3.18
CA PRO A 348 0.75 -5.07 -3.85
C PRO A 348 2.07 -4.39 -3.47
N TYR A 349 2.95 -5.06 -2.72
CA TYR A 349 4.16 -4.45 -2.19
C TYR A 349 5.39 -4.76 -3.03
N ILE A 350 6.23 -3.74 -3.21
CA ILE A 350 7.67 -3.96 -3.37
C ILE A 350 8.20 -4.21 -1.96
N VAL A 351 8.87 -5.34 -1.79
CA VAL A 351 9.44 -5.77 -0.50
C VAL A 351 10.95 -5.66 -0.58
N SER A 352 11.58 -5.13 0.44
CA SER A 352 13.03 -4.92 0.45
C SER A 352 13.67 -5.34 1.76
N ARG A 353 14.91 -5.80 1.65
CA ARG A 353 15.84 -6.01 2.75
C ARG A 353 17.01 -5.07 2.54
N ILE A 354 17.23 -4.18 3.50
CA ILE A 354 18.24 -3.12 3.42
C ILE A 354 19.22 -3.32 4.56
N ARG A 355 20.50 -3.49 4.23
CA ARG A 355 21.61 -3.44 5.20
C ARG A 355 22.15 -2.02 5.25
N ARG A 356 22.29 -1.46 6.45
CA ARG A 356 22.85 -0.13 6.67
C ARG A 356 24.35 -0.08 6.33
N SER A 357 24.86 1.12 6.06
CA SER A 357 26.30 1.32 5.93
C SER A 357 27.00 1.06 7.26
N SER A 358 28.22 0.50 7.21
CA SER A 358 29.09 0.37 8.38
C SER A 358 29.46 1.71 9.02
N ASN A 359 29.25 2.83 8.33
CA ASN A 359 29.59 4.18 8.80
C ASN A 359 28.41 4.92 9.46
N SER A 360 27.22 4.32 9.46
CA SER A 360 26.00 4.90 10.07
C SER A 360 25.68 4.13 11.33
N SER A 361 25.32 4.78 12.44
CA SER A 361 24.76 4.09 13.61
C SER A 361 23.37 3.51 13.30
N PHE A 362 22.89 2.57 14.12
CA PHE A 362 21.54 2.03 14.04
C PHE A 362 20.49 3.15 14.16
N ALA A 363 20.65 4.02 15.17
CA ALA A 363 19.70 5.09 15.44
C ALA A 363 19.61 6.06 14.26
N ASP A 364 20.76 6.54 13.76
CA ASP A 364 20.81 7.48 12.64
C ASP A 364 20.19 6.89 11.37
N PHE A 365 20.45 5.60 11.10
CA PHE A 365 19.89 4.94 9.93
C PHE A 365 18.37 4.79 10.03
N ILE A 366 17.86 4.28 11.16
CA ILE A 366 16.44 3.92 11.31
C ILE A 366 15.53 5.16 11.36
N THR A 367 15.99 6.27 11.93
CA THR A 367 15.22 7.53 11.97
C THR A 367 15.33 8.33 10.67
N ASN A 368 16.27 8.02 9.78
CA ASN A 368 16.45 8.76 8.54
C ASN A 368 15.66 8.15 7.38
N GLY A 369 14.40 8.57 7.24
CA GLY A 369 13.51 8.12 6.15
C GLY A 369 14.06 8.44 4.76
N GLN A 370 14.62 9.64 4.56
CA GLN A 370 15.21 10.03 3.27
C GLN A 370 16.34 9.09 2.85
N LEU A 371 17.27 8.77 3.76
CA LEU A 371 18.39 7.87 3.47
C LEU A 371 17.92 6.47 3.05
N GLN A 372 16.91 5.93 3.74
CA GLN A 372 16.32 4.63 3.41
C GLN A 372 15.67 4.65 2.02
N MET A 373 14.91 5.70 1.70
CA MET A 373 14.31 5.87 0.37
C MET A 373 15.37 6.05 -0.71
N ASP A 374 16.43 6.83 -0.47
CA ASP A 374 17.54 7.01 -1.39
C ASP A 374 18.26 5.67 -1.68
N TYR A 375 18.39 4.77 -0.69
CA TYR A 375 18.90 3.41 -0.92
C TYR A 375 17.98 2.60 -1.84
N ILE A 376 16.66 2.70 -1.64
CA ILE A 376 15.67 2.07 -2.51
C ILE A 376 15.76 2.62 -3.94
N LEU A 377 15.81 3.95 -4.11
CA LEU A 377 15.88 4.62 -5.42
C LEU A 377 17.18 4.33 -6.19
N LYS A 378 18.27 3.99 -5.51
CA LYS A 378 19.51 3.50 -6.16
C LYS A 378 19.31 2.12 -6.79
N ALA A 379 18.52 1.25 -6.17
CA ALA A 379 18.30 -0.12 -6.65
C ALA A 379 17.08 -0.28 -7.56
N VAL A 380 16.01 0.46 -7.30
CA VAL A 380 14.78 0.45 -8.10
C VAL A 380 14.72 1.76 -8.91
N PRO A 381 14.82 1.70 -10.24
CA PRO A 381 14.91 2.90 -11.09
C PRO A 381 13.53 3.53 -11.30
N PHE A 382 12.97 4.13 -10.25
CA PHE A 382 11.76 4.94 -10.39
C PHE A 382 12.05 6.16 -11.27
N THR A 383 11.10 6.48 -12.16
CA THR A 383 11.24 7.55 -13.14
C THR A 383 10.00 8.44 -13.13
N ARG A 384 10.20 9.71 -13.46
CA ARG A 384 9.13 10.64 -13.83
C ARG A 384 9.08 10.73 -15.35
N SER A 385 7.91 10.48 -15.92
CA SER A 385 7.67 10.72 -17.34
C SER A 385 7.37 12.19 -17.60
N VAL A 386 7.97 12.77 -18.63
CA VAL A 386 7.69 14.11 -19.13
C VAL A 386 7.66 14.04 -20.66
N GLY A 387 6.49 14.24 -21.25
CA GLY A 387 6.27 13.96 -22.68
C GLY A 387 6.59 12.51 -23.01
N GLY A 388 7.41 12.29 -24.03
CA GLY A 388 7.89 10.94 -24.41
C GLY A 388 9.11 10.44 -23.62
N ASP A 389 9.66 11.25 -22.71
CA ASP A 389 10.92 10.96 -22.02
C ASP A 389 10.71 10.51 -20.56
N LYS A 390 11.66 9.75 -20.02
CA LYS A 390 11.67 9.26 -18.63
C LYS A 390 12.94 9.68 -17.94
N VAL A 391 12.80 10.41 -16.83
CA VAL A 391 13.92 10.91 -16.03
C VAL A 391 13.96 10.18 -14.70
N ARG A 392 15.11 9.58 -14.35
CA ARG A 392 15.26 8.88 -13.08
C ARG A 392 15.15 9.83 -11.89
N ILE A 393 14.45 9.37 -10.85
CA ILE A 393 14.35 10.06 -9.57
C ILE A 393 15.46 9.55 -8.66
N LEU A 394 16.24 10.48 -8.10
CA LEU A 394 17.40 10.22 -7.25
C LEU A 394 17.13 10.43 -5.75
N SER A 395 16.10 11.18 -5.39
CA SER A 395 15.64 11.34 -4.00
C SER A 395 14.20 11.82 -3.99
N TYR A 396 13.43 11.37 -2.99
CA TYR A 396 12.10 11.91 -2.66
C TYR A 396 12.15 12.99 -1.56
N GLY A 397 13.33 13.27 -1.01
CA GLY A 397 13.47 14.16 0.15
C GLY A 397 12.99 13.51 1.46
N GLN A 398 12.60 14.33 2.42
CA GLN A 398 12.07 13.87 3.70
C GLN A 398 10.64 13.37 3.54
N PRO A 399 10.21 12.35 4.32
CA PRO A 399 8.81 11.95 4.34
C PRO A 399 7.95 13.09 4.88
N GLU A 400 6.78 13.32 4.26
CA GLU A 400 5.82 14.31 4.76
C GLU A 400 5.08 13.78 6.00
N ARG A 401 4.84 12.47 6.03
CA ARG A 401 4.17 11.79 7.14
C ARG A 401 5.09 10.72 7.69
N GLU A 402 5.22 10.66 9.01
CA GLU A 402 5.96 9.61 9.72
C GLU A 402 5.26 9.28 11.03
N LYS A 403 5.13 7.98 11.33
CA LYS A 403 4.72 7.53 12.67
C LYS A 403 5.16 6.10 12.96
N THR A 404 5.26 5.80 14.24
CA THR A 404 5.52 4.45 14.73
C THR A 404 4.21 3.69 14.94
N ILE A 405 4.19 2.42 14.54
CA ILE A 405 3.07 1.50 14.79
C ILE A 405 3.61 0.21 15.42
N THR A 406 2.79 -0.44 16.23
CA THR A 406 3.10 -1.76 16.81
C THR A 406 2.09 -2.75 16.27
N ASP A 407 2.58 -3.88 15.79
CA ASP A 407 1.77 -4.96 15.24
C ASP A 407 1.23 -5.88 16.36
N SER A 408 0.37 -6.85 16.05
CA SER A 408 -0.26 -7.69 17.07
C SER A 408 0.71 -8.61 17.81
N TYR A 409 1.91 -8.79 17.26
CA TYR A 409 2.99 -9.56 17.88
C TYR A 409 3.95 -8.69 18.71
N GLY A 410 3.80 -7.36 18.72
CA GLY A 410 4.65 -6.47 19.50
C GLY A 410 5.95 -6.07 18.80
N ARG A 411 6.05 -6.25 17.48
CA ARG A 411 7.13 -5.65 16.68
C ARG A 411 6.80 -4.19 16.41
N VAL A 412 7.83 -3.35 16.45
CA VAL A 412 7.71 -1.91 16.22
C VAL A 412 8.07 -1.62 14.77
N TRP A 413 7.18 -0.93 14.06
CA TRP A 413 7.33 -0.55 12.67
C TRP A 413 7.25 0.97 12.51
N ILE A 414 7.82 1.47 11.42
CA ILE A 414 7.78 2.90 11.08
C ILE A 414 7.04 3.05 9.76
N PHE A 415 5.88 3.69 9.81
CA PHE A 415 5.13 4.09 8.64
C PHE A 415 5.63 5.45 8.16
N ARG A 416 5.88 5.58 6.85
CA ARG A 416 6.28 6.83 6.21
C ARG A 416 5.55 7.02 4.89
N ALA A 417 5.28 8.27 4.53
CA ALA A 417 4.74 8.62 3.22
C ALA A 417 5.42 9.87 2.63
N TRP A 418 5.81 9.78 1.35
CA TRP A 418 6.40 10.86 0.57
C TRP A 418 5.39 11.33 -0.46
N TRP A 419 5.09 12.62 -0.46
CA TRP A 419 4.28 13.24 -1.50
C TRP A 419 5.06 13.32 -2.79
N LEU A 420 4.43 12.91 -3.89
CA LEU A 420 4.95 12.98 -5.24
C LEU A 420 4.08 13.97 -6.03
N PRO A 421 4.38 15.28 -5.98
CA PRO A 421 3.47 16.30 -6.49
C PRO A 421 3.12 16.12 -7.97
N TYR A 422 4.11 15.69 -8.78
CA TYR A 422 3.92 15.49 -10.21
C TYR A 422 2.91 14.37 -10.56
N ALA A 423 2.74 13.40 -9.67
CA ALA A 423 1.86 12.25 -9.85
C ALA A 423 0.59 12.34 -9.00
N ARG A 424 0.51 13.33 -8.11
CA ARG A 424 -0.57 13.50 -7.12
C ARG A 424 -0.83 12.26 -6.27
N ASN A 425 0.25 11.56 -5.97
CA ASN A 425 0.24 10.31 -5.21
C ASN A 425 1.24 10.38 -4.07
N TYR A 426 1.08 9.48 -3.12
CA TYR A 426 2.09 9.18 -2.13
C TYR A 426 2.83 7.89 -2.51
N MET A 427 4.12 7.87 -2.19
CA MET A 427 4.81 6.62 -1.95
C MET A 427 4.78 6.33 -0.45
N ALA A 428 4.20 5.20 -0.04
CA ALA A 428 4.15 4.79 1.36
C ALA A 428 5.12 3.64 1.63
N THR A 429 5.74 3.65 2.81
CA THR A 429 6.53 2.53 3.31
C THR A 429 6.10 2.12 4.71
N LEU A 430 6.21 0.82 5.01
CA LEU A 430 6.16 0.30 6.35
C LEU A 430 7.45 -0.48 6.63
N THR A 431 8.25 0.05 7.54
CA THR A 431 9.64 -0.39 7.75
C THR A 431 9.80 -1.07 9.11
N LEU A 432 10.34 -2.29 9.12
CA LEU A 432 10.74 -3.03 10.32
C LEU A 432 12.22 -2.82 10.60
N PRO A 433 12.61 -2.20 11.73
CA PRO A 433 14.00 -2.13 12.16
C PRO A 433 14.57 -3.52 12.48
N LEU A 434 15.83 -3.73 12.09
CA LEU A 434 16.61 -4.95 12.29
C LEU A 434 18.01 -4.57 12.79
N PRO A 435 18.79 -5.49 13.38
CA PRO A 435 20.10 -5.16 13.93
C PRO A 435 21.04 -4.47 12.92
N ASP A 436 21.17 -5.03 11.72
CA ASP A 436 22.06 -4.52 10.67
C ASP A 436 21.37 -3.57 9.67
N GLY A 437 20.14 -3.12 9.91
CA GLY A 437 19.39 -2.30 8.95
C GLY A 437 17.87 -2.45 9.09
N CYS A 438 17.16 -2.68 7.99
CA CYS A 438 15.70 -2.82 8.03
C CYS A 438 15.14 -3.72 6.92
N ALA A 439 13.87 -4.09 7.07
CA ALA A 439 13.03 -4.56 5.98
C ALA A 439 11.93 -3.53 5.72
N SER A 440 11.47 -3.41 4.47
CA SER A 440 10.44 -2.44 4.12
C SER A 440 9.43 -3.02 3.14
N LEU A 441 8.15 -2.79 3.41
CA LEU A 441 7.08 -2.85 2.44
C LEU A 441 6.94 -1.47 1.81
N MET A 442 6.76 -1.39 0.50
CA MET A 442 6.62 -0.14 -0.24
C MET A 442 5.49 -0.26 -1.25
N LYS A 443 4.65 0.77 -1.35
CA LYS A 443 3.50 0.81 -2.26
C LYS A 443 3.18 2.26 -2.65
N ASP A 444 2.83 2.46 -3.92
CA ASP A 444 2.22 3.70 -4.39
C ASP A 444 0.73 3.75 -4.03
N THR A 445 0.25 4.93 -3.67
CA THR A 445 -1.14 5.11 -3.26
C THR A 445 -1.62 6.52 -3.50
N GLY A 446 -2.89 6.67 -3.87
CA GLY A 446 -3.54 7.96 -4.00
C GLY A 446 -3.73 8.62 -2.65
N MET A 447 -3.78 9.96 -2.61
CA MET A 447 -3.93 10.71 -1.37
C MET A 447 -5.16 10.28 -0.55
N ALA A 448 -6.33 10.21 -1.19
CA ALA A 448 -7.55 9.74 -0.51
C ALA A 448 -7.42 8.28 -0.02
N ALA A 449 -6.82 7.40 -0.83
CA ALA A 449 -6.62 6.00 -0.45
C ALA A 449 -5.65 5.84 0.72
N LEU A 450 -4.65 6.72 0.84
CA LEU A 450 -3.71 6.75 1.96
C LEU A 450 -4.46 6.89 3.29
N ASP A 451 -5.33 7.91 3.35
CA ASP A 451 -6.10 8.27 4.54
C ASP A 451 -7.29 7.33 4.78
N MET A 452 -7.92 6.82 3.70
CA MET A 452 -9.08 5.93 3.82
C MET A 452 -8.69 4.52 4.31
N TYR A 453 -7.66 3.89 3.73
CA TYR A 453 -7.39 2.47 4.02
C TYR A 453 -5.94 2.00 3.86
N THR A 454 -5.06 2.71 3.14
CA THR A 454 -3.72 2.16 2.85
C THR A 454 -2.91 1.94 4.12
N GLU A 455 -2.96 2.89 5.06
CA GLU A 455 -2.24 2.73 6.32
C GLU A 455 -2.83 1.61 7.19
N LEU A 456 -4.16 1.52 7.26
CA LEU A 456 -4.88 0.42 7.92
C LEU A 456 -4.43 -0.93 7.35
N ASP A 457 -4.37 -1.01 6.02
CA ASP A 457 -4.03 -2.23 5.30
C ASP A 457 -2.58 -2.64 5.51
N MET A 458 -1.65 -1.68 5.44
CA MET A 458 -0.23 -1.95 5.69
C MET A 458 0.01 -2.41 7.13
N ARG A 459 -0.71 -1.82 8.10
CA ARG A 459 -0.68 -2.26 9.50
C ARG A 459 -1.17 -3.69 9.64
N GLU A 460 -2.26 -4.06 8.97
CA GLU A 460 -2.76 -5.44 8.97
C GLU A 460 -1.75 -6.41 8.32
N SER A 461 -1.15 -6.03 7.19
CA SER A 461 -0.10 -6.83 6.54
C SER A 461 1.16 -7.00 7.40
N ALA A 462 1.41 -6.11 8.37
CA ALA A 462 2.56 -6.23 9.26
C ALA A 462 2.53 -7.58 10.01
N ASP A 463 1.35 -8.00 10.49
CA ASP A 463 1.13 -9.27 11.19
C ASP A 463 1.46 -10.48 10.31
N HIS A 464 1.41 -10.33 8.99
CA HIS A 464 1.65 -11.41 8.04
C HIS A 464 3.09 -11.45 7.49
N ILE A 465 3.97 -10.54 7.92
CA ILE A 465 5.38 -10.59 7.53
C ILE A 465 6.17 -11.54 8.42
N ARG A 466 6.87 -12.50 7.81
CA ARG A 466 7.87 -13.36 8.45
C ARG A 466 9.27 -12.96 8.03
N MET A 467 10.18 -12.86 9.00
CA MET A 467 11.61 -12.77 8.75
C MET A 467 12.44 -12.96 10.02
N ASN A 468 13.75 -13.16 9.82
CA ASN A 468 14.73 -13.29 10.88
C ASN A 468 15.41 -11.94 11.18
N TYR A 469 15.88 -11.82 12.41
CA TYR A 469 16.71 -10.71 12.86
C TYR A 469 18.17 -11.15 12.76
N GLY A 470 19.01 -10.36 12.10
CA GLY A 470 20.40 -10.75 11.87
C GLY A 470 21.31 -9.54 11.82
N GLY A 471 22.53 -9.71 12.29
CA GLY A 471 23.57 -8.69 12.30
C GLY A 471 24.81 -9.17 13.03
N THR A 472 25.85 -8.36 13.02
CA THR A 472 27.04 -8.58 13.86
C THR A 472 26.71 -8.38 15.34
N LEU A 473 27.54 -8.86 16.27
CA LEU A 473 27.34 -8.59 17.69
C LEU A 473 27.32 -7.08 17.99
N ASN A 474 28.11 -6.29 17.24
CA ASN A 474 28.04 -4.83 17.34
C ASN A 474 26.67 -4.28 16.91
N ASP A 475 26.13 -4.75 15.78
CA ASP A 475 24.79 -4.38 15.31
C ASP A 475 23.71 -4.70 16.35
N TRP A 476 23.79 -5.89 16.96
CA TRP A 476 22.86 -6.31 18.00
C TRP A 476 22.96 -5.48 19.27
N ASN A 477 24.17 -5.11 19.69
CA ASN A 477 24.34 -4.25 20.86
C ASN A 477 23.72 -2.87 20.64
N GLU A 478 23.90 -2.26 19.46
CA GLU A 478 23.23 -1.00 19.11
C GLU A 478 21.70 -1.14 19.09
N PHE A 479 21.19 -2.21 18.47
CA PHE A 479 19.75 -2.49 18.38
C PHE A 479 19.11 -2.75 19.73
N LEU A 480 19.72 -3.61 20.55
CA LEU A 480 19.25 -3.92 21.90
C LEU A 480 19.44 -2.74 22.84
N ALA A 481 20.36 -1.82 22.62
CA ALA A 481 20.43 -0.59 23.43
C ALA A 481 19.26 0.37 23.14
N ASN A 482 18.63 0.29 21.96
CA ASN A 482 17.56 1.21 21.57
C ASN A 482 16.18 0.75 22.09
N GLU A 483 15.68 1.37 23.16
CA GLU A 483 14.37 1.01 23.74
C GLU A 483 13.18 1.33 22.83
N LYS A 484 13.26 2.40 22.03
CA LYS A 484 12.14 2.87 21.20
C LYS A 484 11.74 1.88 20.11
N PHE A 485 12.72 1.23 19.48
CA PHE A 485 12.50 0.35 18.33
C PHE A 485 12.69 -1.14 18.67
N ARG A 486 12.93 -1.48 19.94
CA ARG A 486 13.08 -2.87 20.38
C ARG A 486 11.72 -3.58 20.41
N PRO A 487 11.52 -4.64 19.61
CA PRO A 487 10.33 -5.48 19.68
C PRO A 487 10.11 -6.08 21.08
N GLN A 488 8.85 -6.35 21.42
CA GLN A 488 8.47 -6.96 22.70
C GLN A 488 9.21 -8.29 22.96
N HIS A 489 9.44 -9.10 21.92
CA HIS A 489 10.15 -10.38 22.03
C HIS A 489 11.61 -10.27 22.51
N PHE A 490 12.20 -9.07 22.42
CA PHE A 490 13.57 -8.79 22.84
C PHE A 490 13.64 -7.97 24.13
N GLN A 491 12.51 -7.80 24.82
CA GLN A 491 12.52 -7.20 26.16
C GLN A 491 13.30 -8.12 27.11
N GLY A 492 14.27 -7.54 27.82
CA GLY A 492 15.22 -8.28 28.65
C GLY A 492 16.25 -9.13 27.89
N ALA A 493 16.28 -9.10 26.54
CA ALA A 493 17.30 -9.79 25.79
C ALA A 493 18.67 -9.10 25.95
N SER A 494 19.73 -9.90 26.08
CA SER A 494 21.09 -9.39 26.29
C SER A 494 22.14 -10.24 25.59
N ILE A 495 23.21 -9.59 25.16
CA ILE A 495 24.43 -10.24 24.70
C ILE A 495 25.55 -9.92 25.68
N GLN A 496 26.28 -10.94 26.10
CA GLN A 496 27.45 -10.79 26.97
C GLN A 496 28.67 -11.43 26.29
N THR A 497 29.79 -10.73 26.32
CA THR A 497 31.08 -11.17 25.75
C THR A 497 32.20 -11.23 26.79
N GLU A 498 31.87 -11.07 28.08
CA GLU A 498 32.83 -11.02 29.19
C GLU A 498 33.43 -12.40 29.52
N GLY A 499 34.69 -12.41 29.99
CA GLY A 499 35.33 -13.58 30.56
C GLY A 499 35.64 -14.73 29.59
N GLU A 500 35.93 -14.42 28.31
CA GLU A 500 36.06 -15.42 27.24
C GLU A 500 34.78 -16.27 27.09
N SER A 501 33.58 -15.69 27.19
CA SER A 501 32.33 -16.38 26.87
C SER A 501 31.41 -15.49 26.04
N LEU A 502 30.72 -16.08 25.08
CA LEU A 502 29.69 -15.46 24.26
C LEU A 502 28.33 -15.97 24.70
N SER A 503 27.49 -15.10 25.24
CA SER A 503 26.13 -15.44 25.67
C SER A 503 25.07 -14.63 24.95
N PHE A 504 23.97 -15.28 24.60
CA PHE A 504 22.72 -14.62 24.21
C PHE A 504 21.58 -15.11 25.08
N THR A 505 20.95 -14.19 25.79
CA THR A 505 19.86 -14.48 26.73
C THR A 505 18.58 -13.80 26.26
N THR A 506 17.47 -14.52 26.37
CA THR A 506 16.10 -14.05 26.09
C THR A 506 15.18 -14.57 27.17
N SER A 507 13.90 -14.18 27.16
CA SER A 507 12.89 -14.77 28.02
C SER A 507 12.55 -16.24 27.68
N ALA A 508 12.97 -16.73 26.51
CA ALA A 508 12.67 -18.09 26.04
C ALA A 508 13.80 -19.09 26.36
N PHE A 509 15.04 -18.62 26.37
CA PHE A 509 16.22 -19.42 26.70
C PHE A 509 17.46 -18.52 26.83
N SER A 510 18.50 -19.07 27.44
CA SER A 510 19.87 -18.55 27.39
C SER A 510 20.80 -19.53 26.66
N LEU A 511 21.67 -19.03 25.79
CA LEU A 511 22.78 -19.81 25.21
C LEU A 511 24.09 -19.16 25.63
N ASN A 512 24.84 -19.79 26.53
CA ASN A 512 26.21 -19.41 26.86
C ASN A 512 27.20 -20.32 26.12
N CYS A 513 28.24 -19.75 25.51
CA CYS A 513 29.28 -20.48 24.79
C CYS A 513 30.67 -19.99 25.21
N PRO A 514 31.62 -20.88 25.55
CA PRO A 514 33.01 -20.48 25.73
C PRO A 514 33.61 -19.86 24.47
N GLY A 515 34.39 -18.81 24.64
CA GLY A 515 35.16 -18.09 23.63
C GLY A 515 36.17 -18.97 22.90
N THR A 516 36.61 -20.03 23.57
CA THR A 516 37.44 -21.11 23.00
C THR A 516 36.70 -21.93 21.95
N LEU A 517 35.37 -22.00 22.01
CA LEU A 517 34.53 -22.69 21.03
C LEU A 517 34.03 -21.73 19.94
N PHE A 518 33.64 -20.51 20.32
CA PHE A 518 33.12 -19.51 19.38
C PHE A 518 33.64 -18.09 19.68
N PRO A 519 34.12 -17.30 18.71
CA PRO A 519 34.73 -16.00 19.00
C PRO A 519 33.74 -14.99 19.55
N THR A 520 34.20 -14.22 20.53
CA THR A 520 33.52 -13.03 21.07
C THR A 520 33.76 -11.76 20.25
N ALA A 521 34.31 -11.90 19.04
CA ALA A 521 34.67 -10.76 18.18
C ALA A 521 33.42 -9.94 17.80
N PRO A 522 33.50 -8.60 17.76
CA PRO A 522 32.36 -7.76 17.38
C PRO A 522 31.76 -8.08 16.00
N ALA A 523 32.56 -8.64 15.10
CA ALA A 523 32.16 -9.04 13.75
C ALA A 523 31.47 -10.41 13.67
N THR A 524 31.44 -11.18 14.77
CA THR A 524 30.66 -12.42 14.86
C THR A 524 29.21 -12.11 14.53
N MET A 525 28.57 -12.92 13.68
CA MET A 525 27.17 -12.75 13.32
C MET A 525 26.30 -13.48 14.33
N LEU A 526 25.19 -12.85 14.72
CA LEU A 526 24.08 -13.49 15.41
C LEU A 526 22.84 -13.38 14.53
N GLU A 527 22.20 -14.51 14.31
CA GLU A 527 20.87 -14.59 13.71
C GLU A 527 19.89 -15.11 14.76
N VAL A 528 18.74 -14.46 14.85
CA VAL A 528 17.64 -14.87 15.71
C VAL A 528 16.38 -15.01 14.86
N ARG A 529 15.79 -16.20 14.92
CA ARG A 529 14.53 -16.52 14.25
C ARG A 529 13.40 -16.36 15.23
N LEU A 530 12.38 -15.61 14.82
CA LEU A 530 11.08 -15.66 15.46
C LEU A 530 10.27 -16.82 14.87
N GLY A 531 9.57 -17.56 15.71
CA GLY A 531 8.69 -18.66 15.32
C GLY A 531 7.40 -18.65 16.13
N TYR A 532 6.38 -19.33 15.60
CA TYR A 532 5.09 -19.45 16.28
C TYR A 532 5.19 -20.52 17.36
N VAL A 533 4.94 -20.11 18.60
CA VAL A 533 4.92 -20.97 19.77
C VAL A 533 3.57 -20.92 20.44
N LYS A 534 3.11 -22.07 20.94
CA LYS A 534 1.83 -22.15 21.66
C LYS A 534 2.01 -21.76 23.13
N GLU A 535 1.34 -20.70 23.56
CA GLU A 535 1.34 -20.19 24.94
C GLU A 535 -0.11 -20.04 25.43
N HIS A 536 -0.50 -20.75 26.51
CA HIS A 536 -1.88 -20.74 27.07
C HIS A 536 -2.96 -20.93 25.99
N ASP A 537 -2.81 -21.95 25.16
CA ASP A 537 -3.68 -22.32 24.02
C ASP A 537 -3.74 -21.34 22.83
N ALA A 538 -2.97 -20.25 22.85
CA ALA A 538 -2.86 -19.32 21.73
C ALA A 538 -1.48 -19.39 21.06
N TRP A 539 -1.45 -19.22 19.74
CA TRP A 539 -0.21 -19.08 18.99
C TRP A 539 0.35 -17.67 19.12
N LYS A 540 1.61 -17.56 19.52
CA LYS A 540 2.33 -16.30 19.59
C LYS A 540 3.64 -16.37 18.83
N LEU A 541 4.04 -15.25 18.25
CA LEU A 541 5.37 -15.09 17.68
C LEU A 541 6.36 -14.87 18.84
N ASN A 542 7.43 -15.65 18.92
CA ASN A 542 8.45 -15.52 19.95
C ASN A 542 9.80 -16.06 19.43
N VAL A 543 10.89 -15.84 20.17
CA VAL A 543 12.21 -16.36 19.82
C VAL A 543 12.17 -17.89 19.74
N ALA A 544 12.46 -18.44 18.57
CA ALA A 544 12.40 -19.88 18.30
C ALA A 544 13.79 -20.48 18.08
N SER A 545 14.77 -19.70 17.61
CA SER A 545 16.15 -20.13 17.56
C SER A 545 17.11 -18.95 17.55
N CYS A 546 18.33 -19.18 18.01
CA CYS A 546 19.46 -18.27 17.81
C CYS A 546 20.63 -19.04 17.18
N MET A 547 21.48 -18.34 16.44
CA MET A 547 22.64 -18.92 15.80
C MET A 547 23.78 -17.91 15.71
N PHE A 548 24.91 -18.24 16.33
CA PHE A 548 26.17 -17.56 16.11
C PHE A 548 26.85 -18.11 14.86
N MET A 549 27.41 -17.22 14.05
CA MET A 549 28.10 -17.58 12.81
C MET A 549 29.36 -16.75 12.61
N ASP A 550 30.42 -17.40 12.11
CA ASP A 550 31.55 -16.74 11.49
C ASP A 550 31.84 -17.39 10.12
N ARG A 551 33.03 -17.14 9.54
CA ARG A 551 33.38 -17.70 8.23
C ARG A 551 33.51 -19.23 8.20
N LEU A 552 33.76 -19.87 9.33
CA LEU A 552 34.09 -21.29 9.43
C LEU A 552 33.11 -22.05 10.32
N ARG A 553 32.48 -21.37 11.29
CA ARG A 553 31.73 -21.99 12.37
C ARG A 553 30.31 -21.49 12.43
N MET A 554 29.42 -22.39 12.83
CA MET A 554 28.03 -22.09 13.18
C MET A 554 27.69 -22.78 14.50
N LEU A 555 27.12 -22.06 15.45
CA LEU A 555 26.62 -22.61 16.71
C LEU A 555 25.20 -22.12 16.90
N GLY A 556 24.23 -23.01 16.93
CA GLY A 556 22.83 -22.63 17.07
C GLY A 556 22.06 -23.43 18.09
N LEU A 557 21.06 -22.78 18.66
CA LEU A 557 20.10 -23.35 19.58
C LEU A 557 18.71 -23.15 18.99
N SER A 558 17.96 -24.23 18.83
CA SER A 558 16.60 -24.23 18.30
C SER A 558 15.63 -24.85 19.30
N ARG A 559 14.47 -24.20 19.45
CA ARG A 559 13.33 -24.65 20.25
C ARG A 559 12.28 -25.29 19.33
N TYR A 560 11.77 -26.45 19.75
CA TYR A 560 10.77 -27.24 19.05
C TYR A 560 9.64 -27.61 20.00
N GLN A 561 8.43 -27.19 19.67
CA GLN A 561 7.24 -27.51 20.45
C GLN A 561 6.65 -28.87 20.06
N VAL A 562 5.84 -29.43 20.95
CA VAL A 562 5.04 -30.63 20.69
C VAL A 562 4.17 -30.41 19.44
N PRO A 563 4.20 -31.31 18.45
CA PRO A 563 3.32 -31.22 17.29
C PRO A 563 1.86 -31.44 17.69
N ASP A 564 0.97 -30.61 17.16
CA ASP A 564 -0.47 -30.88 17.14
C ASP A 564 -0.87 -31.62 15.85
N ASP A 565 -2.17 -31.82 15.65
CA ASP A 565 -2.77 -32.50 14.50
C ASP A 565 -2.59 -31.74 13.18
N THR A 566 -2.24 -30.45 13.22
CA THR A 566 -1.95 -29.64 12.02
C THR A 566 -0.48 -29.68 11.60
N ALA A 567 0.39 -30.27 12.43
CA ALA A 567 1.82 -30.31 12.17
C ALA A 567 2.14 -31.14 10.91
N PRO A 568 3.04 -30.68 10.02
CA PRO A 568 3.46 -31.48 8.88
C PRO A 568 4.09 -32.82 9.31
N ALA A 569 3.83 -33.90 8.57
CA ALA A 569 4.36 -35.23 8.87
C ALA A 569 5.90 -35.26 9.01
N GLU A 570 6.60 -34.43 8.23
CA GLU A 570 8.06 -34.25 8.34
C GLU A 570 8.47 -33.69 9.71
N TYR A 571 7.72 -32.71 10.24
CA TYR A 571 7.96 -32.14 11.56
C TYR A 571 7.66 -33.17 12.65
N VAL A 572 6.54 -33.90 12.55
CA VAL A 572 6.17 -34.97 13.51
C VAL A 572 7.27 -36.03 13.57
N THR A 573 7.74 -36.47 12.40
CA THR A 573 8.82 -37.46 12.28
C THR A 573 10.10 -36.93 12.92
N TYR A 574 10.48 -35.69 12.61
CA TYR A 574 11.66 -35.05 13.18
C TYR A 574 11.55 -34.93 14.71
N TYR A 575 10.43 -34.43 15.23
CA TYR A 575 10.18 -34.27 16.65
C TYR A 575 10.19 -35.61 17.39
N THR A 576 9.63 -36.66 16.79
CA THR A 576 9.64 -38.02 17.34
C THR A 576 11.05 -38.57 17.45
N LYS A 577 11.86 -38.40 16.38
CA LYS A 577 13.27 -38.81 16.40
C LYS A 577 14.07 -38.04 17.45
N LEU A 578 13.84 -36.72 17.56
CA LEU A 578 14.47 -35.87 18.56
C LEU A 578 14.08 -36.31 19.98
N SER A 579 12.80 -36.56 20.22
CA SER A 579 12.27 -36.96 21.54
C SER A 579 12.75 -38.33 21.99
N ASN A 580 12.79 -39.29 21.06
CA ASN A 580 13.20 -40.67 21.33
C ASN A 580 14.70 -40.89 21.20
N ARG A 581 15.49 -39.84 20.96
CA ARG A 581 16.95 -39.93 20.75
C ARG A 581 17.26 -41.00 19.71
N ILE A 582 16.62 -40.91 18.54
CA ILE A 582 16.88 -41.79 17.39
C ILE A 582 17.85 -41.05 16.47
N ALA A 583 18.82 -41.78 15.90
CA ALA A 583 19.82 -41.23 14.99
C ALA A 583 19.21 -40.24 13.96
N PRO A 584 19.81 -39.05 13.78
CA PRO A 584 21.15 -38.63 14.26
C PRO A 584 21.21 -38.02 15.68
N TYR A 585 20.14 -38.11 16.48
CA TYR A 585 20.06 -37.45 17.81
C TYR A 585 20.39 -38.37 18.99
N ASP A 586 20.87 -39.58 18.71
CA ASP A 586 21.17 -40.65 19.68
C ASP A 586 22.63 -40.64 20.16
N LYS A 587 23.53 -39.97 19.44
CA LYS A 587 24.98 -39.89 19.69
C LYS A 587 25.53 -38.52 19.27
N PRO A 588 26.58 -37.99 19.93
CA PRO A 588 27.20 -36.69 19.57
C PRO A 588 27.98 -36.67 18.23
N ARG A 589 27.60 -37.45 17.21
CA ARG A 589 28.29 -37.44 15.90
C ARG A 589 27.40 -37.83 14.72
N MET A 590 27.44 -37.03 13.65
CA MET A 590 27.51 -37.57 12.28
C MET A 590 28.42 -36.73 11.38
N MET A 591 29.50 -37.35 10.89
CA MET A 591 30.26 -36.83 9.74
C MET A 591 29.42 -37.01 8.47
N THR A 592 29.13 -35.92 7.77
CA THR A 592 28.56 -35.96 6.43
C THR A 592 29.45 -35.15 5.49
N GLY A 593 30.35 -35.80 4.75
CA GLY A 593 31.22 -35.16 3.75
C GLY A 593 32.39 -34.34 4.33
N ARG A 594 32.77 -33.24 3.65
CA ARG A 594 33.87 -32.32 4.04
C ARG A 594 33.49 -31.37 5.19
N THR A 595 32.29 -31.50 5.76
CA THR A 595 31.74 -30.63 6.80
C THR A 595 31.50 -31.44 8.08
N ASN A 596 31.98 -30.94 9.22
CA ASN A 596 31.79 -31.60 10.51
C ASN A 596 30.64 -30.95 11.27
N ARG A 597 29.49 -31.62 11.30
CA ARG A 597 28.28 -31.18 12.00
C ARG A 597 28.00 -32.08 13.20
N ILE A 598 27.66 -31.46 14.32
CA ILE A 598 27.29 -32.12 15.56
C ILE A 598 25.92 -31.58 15.96
N ASP A 599 24.93 -32.47 16.04
CA ASP A 599 23.60 -32.16 16.57
C ASP A 599 23.48 -32.85 17.94
N ALA A 600 23.09 -32.12 18.98
CA ALA A 600 22.91 -32.64 20.34
C ALA A 600 21.58 -32.14 20.93
N GLN A 601 20.82 -33.04 21.55
CA GLN A 601 19.61 -32.69 22.30
C GLN A 601 20.00 -32.18 23.70
N LEU A 602 19.31 -31.15 24.19
CA LEU A 602 19.69 -30.47 25.46
C LEU A 602 19.50 -31.30 26.74
N GLU A 603 18.50 -32.19 26.78
CA GLU A 603 18.32 -33.16 27.88
C GLU A 603 19.48 -34.18 27.97
N TYR A 604 20.39 -34.19 26.99
CA TYR A 604 21.67 -34.93 27.03
C TYR A 604 22.82 -34.09 27.62
N LEU A 605 22.70 -32.75 27.61
CA LEU A 605 23.73 -31.80 28.06
C LEU A 605 23.47 -31.28 29.48
N ASN A 606 22.21 -31.30 29.95
CA ASN A 606 21.82 -30.94 31.31
C ASN A 606 20.62 -31.81 31.78
N GLU A 607 20.86 -32.85 32.57
CA GLU A 607 19.81 -33.74 33.12
C GLU A 607 18.79 -33.01 34.01
N SER A 608 19.12 -31.82 34.52
CA SER A 608 18.21 -30.99 35.32
C SER A 608 17.35 -30.02 34.51
N ALA A 609 17.56 -29.93 33.18
CA ALA A 609 16.69 -29.18 32.28
C ALA A 609 15.45 -30.01 31.93
N VAL A 610 14.48 -30.07 32.85
CA VAL A 610 13.13 -30.57 32.53
C VAL A 610 12.43 -29.48 31.74
N SER A 611 12.18 -29.73 30.45
CA SER A 611 11.39 -28.82 29.63
C SER A 611 9.97 -28.70 30.18
N ALA A 612 9.50 -27.46 30.37
CA ALA A 612 8.10 -27.24 30.62
C ALA A 612 7.28 -27.71 29.39
N ASN A 613 6.24 -28.50 29.62
CA ASN A 613 5.22 -28.88 28.63
C ASN A 613 5.74 -29.67 27.40
N GLY A 614 6.88 -30.36 27.52
CA GLY A 614 7.39 -31.25 26.47
C GLY A 614 8.21 -30.55 25.37
N THR A 615 8.42 -29.24 25.44
CA THR A 615 9.25 -28.48 24.49
C THR A 615 10.67 -29.06 24.38
N LYS A 616 11.14 -29.36 23.17
CA LYS A 616 12.49 -29.88 22.96
C LYS A 616 13.41 -28.80 22.44
N TYR A 617 14.67 -28.87 22.88
CA TYR A 617 15.71 -27.98 22.39
C TYR A 617 16.84 -28.78 21.76
N GLN A 618 17.36 -28.27 20.65
CA GLN A 618 18.47 -28.83 19.91
C GLN A 618 19.59 -27.80 19.83
N LEU A 619 20.76 -28.19 20.31
CA LEU A 619 22.01 -27.48 20.06
C LEU A 619 22.65 -28.11 18.81
N PHE A 620 23.18 -27.28 17.92
CA PHE A 620 24.04 -27.77 16.84
C PHE A 620 25.30 -26.92 16.74
N TYR A 621 26.39 -27.56 16.36
CA TYR A 621 27.66 -26.93 16.03
C TYR A 621 28.17 -27.48 14.71
N GLU A 622 28.60 -26.59 13.82
CA GLU A 622 29.19 -26.94 12.53
C GLU A 622 30.53 -26.21 12.37
N ASN A 623 31.56 -26.93 11.90
CA ASN A 623 32.86 -26.36 11.54
C ASN A 623 33.27 -26.84 10.14
N HIS A 624 33.55 -25.87 9.27
CA HIS A 624 34.00 -26.07 7.89
C HIS A 624 35.53 -26.08 7.74
N ASP A 625 36.30 -25.82 8.82
CA ASP A 625 37.74 -26.02 8.84
C ASP A 625 38.08 -27.51 9.07
N THR A 626 38.68 -28.13 8.06
CA THR A 626 39.07 -29.54 8.08
C THR A 626 40.25 -29.84 9.02
N ASN A 627 41.04 -28.83 9.42
CA ASN A 627 42.22 -28.99 10.27
C ASN A 627 41.89 -28.79 11.77
N GLU A 628 40.94 -27.92 12.12
CA GLU A 628 40.48 -27.70 13.51
C GLU A 628 39.38 -28.69 13.96
N ALA A 629 38.81 -29.44 13.02
CA ALA A 629 37.78 -30.45 13.24
C ALA A 629 38.11 -31.44 14.38
N PHE A 630 39.38 -31.79 14.54
CA PHE A 630 39.83 -32.75 15.56
C PHE A 630 39.80 -32.16 16.97
N ALA A 631 40.09 -30.86 17.13
CA ALA A 631 40.10 -30.18 18.43
C ALA A 631 38.68 -29.92 18.96
N ALA A 632 37.77 -29.44 18.10
CA ALA A 632 36.36 -29.28 18.46
C ALA A 632 35.67 -30.63 18.77
N ALA A 633 36.00 -31.68 18.00
CA ALA A 633 35.54 -33.03 18.29
C ALA A 633 36.16 -33.60 19.59
N GLN A 634 37.37 -33.23 19.99
CA GLN A 634 37.97 -33.65 21.27
C GLN A 634 37.39 -32.90 22.49
N ILE A 635 37.05 -31.61 22.35
CA ILE A 635 36.36 -30.82 23.38
C ILE A 635 34.97 -31.40 23.64
N ILE A 636 34.33 -31.97 22.60
CA ILE A 636 32.96 -32.50 22.66
C ILE A 636 32.91 -34.01 22.97
N ALA A 637 33.88 -34.82 22.50
CA ALA A 637 33.89 -36.29 22.66
C ALA A 637 34.25 -36.79 24.07
N ARG A 638 34.74 -35.94 24.98
CA ARG A 638 34.73 -36.27 26.41
C ARG A 638 33.30 -36.10 26.91
N GLY A 639 32.48 -37.15 26.81
CA GLY A 639 31.04 -37.23 27.12
C GLY A 639 30.60 -36.89 28.56
N LYS A 640 31.32 -36.00 29.25
CA LYS A 640 30.93 -35.27 30.47
C LYS A 640 31.37 -33.79 30.46
N GLN A 641 32.11 -33.32 29.43
CA GLN A 641 32.85 -32.05 29.44
C GLN A 641 32.46 -31.03 28.36
N ILE A 642 31.41 -31.28 27.56
CA ILE A 642 30.66 -30.18 26.92
C ILE A 642 29.89 -29.38 27.98
N ALA A 643 29.60 -30.05 29.11
CA ALA A 643 28.95 -29.48 30.29
C ALA A 643 29.87 -28.60 31.16
N ALA A 644 31.10 -28.29 30.73
CA ALA A 644 31.99 -27.41 31.51
C ALA A 644 31.81 -25.91 31.21
N GLY A 645 30.88 -25.50 30.33
CA GLY A 645 30.68 -24.07 30.08
C GLY A 645 29.44 -23.68 29.28
N VAL A 646 28.95 -24.53 28.35
CA VAL A 646 27.72 -24.22 27.62
C VAL A 646 26.52 -24.48 28.53
N ARG A 647 25.90 -23.40 29.00
CA ARG A 647 24.69 -23.45 29.84
C ARG A 647 23.48 -23.00 29.03
N VAL A 648 22.43 -23.80 29.09
CA VAL A 648 21.09 -23.43 28.64
C VAL A 648 20.14 -23.58 29.80
N THR A 649 19.39 -22.52 30.04
CA THR A 649 18.35 -22.41 31.08
C THR A 649 17.08 -21.92 30.39
N GLU A 650 15.95 -22.53 30.73
CA GLU A 650 14.60 -22.09 30.35
C GLU A 650 14.13 -20.96 31.26
#